data_AF-A0A318IZ11-F1
#
_entry.id   AF-A0A318IZ11-F1
#
_cell.length_a   1.000
_cell.length_b   1.000
_cell.length_c   1.000
_cell.angle_alpha   90.00
_cell.angle_beta   90.00
_cell.angle_gamma   90.00
#
_symmetry.space_group_name_H-M   'P 1'
#
loop_
_entity.id
_entity.type
_entity.pdbx_description
1 polymer ?
#
loop_
_entity_poly.entity_id
_entity_poly.type
_entity_poly.pdbx_seq_one_letter_code
_entity_poly.pdbx_strand_id
1 'polypeptide(L)'
;MQVSVKDNLGLFSGQVNVLMVIRRLSLRVLAWIIGGACLSACISACSFVKLNEETKVFYSSTVLVGSISSDMTWDKPVVVAAYTKHQGKLEIAHYTVLHEPGAYELIVPKGEYAVFAFGDANGNLMLDEGEPVGLYASTSIVASGTGVVAELNFLISNAAQTAIPTGTVVATPASGSKLHSTQIGAIAELDDAVFSSYAGRGAYWAPVDFFKKTGGNIYFLEKYDPAKIPVLFVHGVGGSPQDWKYFFEHLDRSKYQPWFFYYPSGASLDSMAYLLYWKMVNLQRRYHFDKIYFTAHSMGGLVVRSFLSNYGAQFPTAKLFVSLSTPWGGDTMADKGVRYSPVVVPSWNDMQASGRFVQTLFQKPLPPGLDYYLFFGHGGSYSLLRSANTDGSITLASELRADAQADARMVKGFNESHVSILSSPEVFRQYAAVLASADQKNAVATLTDNGNVQVAFTYEMQDKLPKTDPLLLLTPVGTGAAREQIILPVSAGDSGREFGPFPVGEYEATVFAYGFKTVPAKIPAVIASGKKPALTFSLVPQGVLSGYIGADIKAGDNPAGSYRQPHQHIRIVSITLKGENENRILTPEYGGKDRGAEAYMAGQDYSYQSSFSFVGLKSGRYELLVEAEGYQPYRQSYLIVPGQYDYLKPIDLTPLKK
;
A
#
# COMPACT_ATOMS: atom_id res chain seq x y z
N MET A 1 54.26 58.68 60.16
CA MET A 1 53.24 59.25 59.25
C MET A 1 53.34 58.44 57.96
N GLN A 2 52.31 57.67 57.62
CA GLN A 2 52.42 56.42 56.84
C GLN A 2 51.68 56.51 55.49
N VAL A 3 52.14 55.70 54.52
CA VAL A 3 51.58 55.35 53.18
C VAL A 3 51.93 56.35 52.05
N SER A 4 52.85 56.09 51.09
CA SER A 4 52.99 55.05 50.03
C SER A 4 52.14 55.29 48.76
N VAL A 5 52.80 55.63 47.64
CA VAL A 5 52.42 55.19 46.27
C VAL A 5 53.70 54.98 45.47
N LYS A 6 53.88 53.74 45.00
CA LYS A 6 54.94 53.32 44.09
C LYS A 6 54.30 52.84 42.78
N ASP A 7 55.08 53.01 41.71
CA ASP A 7 55.07 52.25 40.46
C ASP A 7 54.15 52.72 39.32
N ASN A 8 54.79 53.38 38.35
CA ASN A 8 54.31 53.64 37.01
C ASN A 8 55.47 53.37 36.05
N LEU A 9 55.44 52.24 35.31
CA LEU A 9 56.12 51.96 34.03
C LEU A 9 56.09 50.45 33.75
N GLY A 10 55.04 50.00 33.06
CA GLY A 10 54.91 48.59 32.67
C GLY A 10 53.64 48.25 31.87
N LEU A 11 53.21 49.12 30.93
CA LEU A 11 51.95 48.92 30.19
C LEU A 11 52.02 49.44 28.75
N PHE A 12 52.96 48.96 27.92
CA PHE A 12 52.86 49.22 26.46
C PHE A 12 53.29 48.06 25.52
N SER A 13 53.79 46.93 26.02
CA SER A 13 54.14 45.77 25.17
C SER A 13 53.11 44.62 25.17
N GLY A 14 52.11 44.64 26.06
CA GLY A 14 51.12 43.57 26.19
C GLY A 14 49.92 43.64 25.23
N GLN A 15 49.57 44.83 24.72
CA GLN A 15 48.33 44.99 23.94
C GLN A 15 48.44 44.59 22.46
N VAL A 16 49.65 44.61 21.88
CA VAL A 16 49.84 44.25 20.45
C VAL A 16 49.76 42.73 20.23
N ASN A 17 50.18 41.92 21.21
CA ASN A 17 50.10 40.44 21.11
C ASN A 17 48.67 39.90 21.29
N VAL A 18 47.85 40.52 22.15
CA VAL A 18 46.46 40.08 22.38
C VAL A 18 45.58 40.36 21.15
N LEU A 19 45.75 41.50 20.49
CA LEU A 19 44.96 41.85 19.30
C LEU A 19 45.28 40.92 18.10
N MET A 20 46.53 40.47 17.98
CA MET A 20 46.96 39.58 16.90
C MET A 20 46.51 38.12 17.12
N VAL A 21 46.46 37.66 18.38
CA VAL A 21 45.88 36.35 18.76
C VAL A 21 44.37 36.33 18.58
N ILE A 22 43.66 37.40 18.95
CA ILE A 22 42.20 37.53 18.75
C ILE A 22 41.85 37.55 17.26
N ARG A 23 42.64 38.25 16.41
CA ARG A 23 42.46 38.23 14.93
C ARG A 23 42.68 36.85 14.32
N ARG A 24 43.70 36.08 14.77
CA ARG A 24 43.95 34.72 14.27
C ARG A 24 42.90 33.72 14.75
N LEU A 25 42.37 33.88 15.95
CA LEU A 25 41.29 33.04 16.49
C LEU A 25 39.96 33.31 15.77
N SER A 26 39.64 34.58 15.51
CA SER A 26 38.43 34.99 14.77
C SER A 26 38.48 34.62 13.28
N LEU A 27 39.64 34.68 12.61
CA LEU A 27 39.80 34.17 11.24
C LEU A 27 39.66 32.65 11.14
N ARG A 28 40.15 31.90 12.15
CA ARG A 28 39.96 30.44 12.21
C ARG A 28 38.49 30.09 12.47
N VAL A 29 37.83 30.73 13.43
CA VAL A 29 36.40 30.52 13.70
C VAL A 29 35.54 30.89 12.50
N LEU A 30 35.86 31.98 11.78
CA LEU A 30 35.18 32.36 10.54
C LEU A 30 35.43 31.35 9.42
N ALA A 31 36.63 30.80 9.28
CA ALA A 31 36.93 29.72 8.33
C ALA A 31 36.24 28.39 8.69
N TRP A 32 36.05 28.08 9.97
CA TRP A 32 35.26 26.93 10.43
C TRP A 32 33.75 27.15 10.23
N ILE A 33 33.24 28.38 10.39
CA ILE A 33 31.84 28.73 10.11
C ILE A 33 31.56 28.74 8.60
N ILE A 34 32.45 29.30 7.78
CA ILE A 34 32.33 29.29 6.32
C ILE A 34 32.56 27.88 5.77
N GLY A 35 33.55 27.16 6.28
CA GLY A 35 33.80 25.75 5.95
C GLY A 35 32.64 24.84 6.36
N GLY A 36 32.05 25.06 7.54
CA GLY A 36 30.86 24.37 8.03
C GLY A 36 29.58 24.73 7.26
N ALA A 37 29.41 25.98 6.84
CA ALA A 37 28.31 26.43 5.99
C ALA A 37 28.43 25.91 4.55
N CYS A 38 29.64 25.88 3.98
CA CYS A 38 29.91 25.25 2.69
C CYS A 38 29.73 23.73 2.75
N LEU A 39 30.18 23.06 3.82
CA LEU A 39 29.98 21.62 4.01
C LEU A 39 28.49 21.27 4.21
N SER A 40 27.75 22.09 4.95
CA SER A 40 26.29 21.95 5.13
C SER A 40 25.53 22.22 3.82
N ALA A 41 25.98 23.19 3.02
CA ALA A 41 25.43 23.45 1.69
C ALA A 41 25.74 22.31 0.71
N CYS A 42 26.92 21.69 0.78
CA CYS A 42 27.27 20.52 -0.03
C CYS A 42 26.45 19.28 0.36
N ILE A 43 26.25 19.01 1.65
CA ILE A 43 25.43 17.87 2.13
C ILE A 43 23.94 18.07 1.77
N SER A 44 23.43 19.30 1.89
CA SER A 44 22.07 19.65 1.47
C SER A 44 21.91 19.51 -0.04
N ALA A 45 22.89 19.98 -0.83
CA ALA A 45 22.86 19.89 -2.30
C ALA A 45 22.87 18.43 -2.79
N CYS A 46 23.70 17.55 -2.22
CA CYS A 46 23.69 16.13 -2.57
C CYS A 46 22.36 15.45 -2.23
N SER A 47 21.73 15.83 -1.12
CA SER A 47 20.42 15.30 -0.71
C SER A 47 19.30 15.74 -1.67
N PHE A 48 19.33 16.99 -2.15
CA PHE A 48 18.36 17.48 -3.14
C PHE A 48 18.56 16.86 -4.53
N VAL A 49 19.81 16.64 -4.96
CA VAL A 49 20.08 15.94 -6.24
C VAL A 49 19.53 14.53 -6.18
N LYS A 50 19.84 13.78 -5.11
CA LYS A 50 19.31 12.44 -4.92
C LYS A 50 17.78 12.43 -4.87
N LEU A 51 17.16 13.33 -4.07
CA LEU A 51 15.71 13.44 -4.00
C LEU A 51 15.09 13.74 -5.38
N ASN A 52 15.72 14.56 -6.21
CA ASN A 52 15.25 14.87 -7.56
C ASN A 52 15.27 13.63 -8.46
N GLU A 53 16.32 12.82 -8.38
CA GLU A 53 16.42 11.54 -9.09
C GLU A 53 15.34 10.55 -8.60
N GLU A 54 15.20 10.41 -7.28
CA GLU A 54 14.18 9.56 -6.63
C GLU A 54 12.77 9.94 -7.07
N THR A 55 12.43 11.24 -7.01
CA THR A 55 11.11 11.75 -7.44
C THR A 55 10.88 11.47 -8.93
N LYS A 56 11.87 11.70 -9.80
CA LYS A 56 11.74 11.39 -11.24
C LYS A 56 11.52 9.90 -11.49
N VAL A 57 12.27 9.03 -10.81
CA VAL A 57 12.09 7.57 -10.92
C VAL A 57 10.70 7.18 -10.41
N PHE A 58 10.27 7.72 -9.27
CA PHE A 58 8.96 7.42 -8.68
C PHE A 58 7.78 7.77 -9.60
N TYR A 59 7.81 8.94 -10.25
CA TYR A 59 6.76 9.37 -11.18
C TYR A 59 6.91 8.84 -12.61
N SER A 60 7.94 8.01 -12.88
CA SER A 60 8.13 7.34 -14.18
C SER A 60 8.18 5.82 -14.04
N SER A 61 7.73 5.30 -12.90
CA SER A 61 7.74 3.87 -12.58
C SER A 61 6.34 3.31 -12.41
N THR A 62 6.22 2.01 -12.65
CA THR A 62 5.04 1.19 -12.39
C THR A 62 5.39 0.17 -11.31
N VAL A 63 4.48 -0.09 -10.39
CA VAL A 63 4.63 -1.19 -9.43
C VAL A 63 4.00 -2.44 -10.03
N LEU A 64 4.77 -3.52 -10.07
CA LEU A 64 4.35 -4.86 -10.48
C LEU A 64 4.01 -5.66 -9.22
N VAL A 65 2.82 -6.24 -9.13
CA VAL A 65 2.35 -6.99 -7.96
C VAL A 65 1.83 -8.36 -8.40
N GLY A 66 2.14 -9.39 -7.62
CA GLY A 66 1.62 -10.74 -7.83
C GLY A 66 1.86 -11.62 -6.63
N SER A 67 1.62 -12.91 -6.80
CA SER A 67 1.89 -13.95 -5.79
C SER A 67 2.60 -15.14 -6.42
N ILE A 68 3.56 -15.69 -5.70
CA ILE A 68 4.26 -16.92 -6.06
C ILE A 68 3.61 -18.10 -5.33
N SER A 69 3.14 -19.07 -6.10
CA SER A 69 2.76 -20.40 -5.57
C SER A 69 3.88 -21.41 -5.82
N SER A 70 3.80 -22.59 -5.21
CA SER A 70 4.72 -23.69 -5.48
C SER A 70 3.92 -24.96 -5.74
N ASP A 71 4.32 -25.75 -6.74
CA ASP A 71 3.74 -27.08 -6.99
C ASP A 71 4.42 -28.18 -6.15
N MET A 72 5.37 -27.79 -5.31
CA MET A 72 6.04 -28.62 -4.31
C MET A 72 5.98 -27.97 -2.93
N THR A 73 6.40 -28.70 -1.91
CA THR A 73 6.69 -28.11 -0.61
C THR A 73 7.95 -27.26 -0.70
N TRP A 74 7.82 -25.97 -0.41
CA TRP A 74 8.94 -25.03 -0.32
C TRP A 74 8.74 -24.07 0.85
N ASP A 75 9.63 -24.13 1.83
CA ASP A 75 9.61 -23.35 3.08
C ASP A 75 10.87 -22.50 3.26
N LYS A 76 11.59 -22.27 2.15
CA LYS A 76 12.83 -21.48 2.08
C LYS A 76 12.60 -20.17 1.32
N PRO A 77 13.57 -19.26 1.32
CA PRO A 77 13.45 -18.01 0.59
C PRO A 77 13.11 -18.20 -0.89
N VAL A 78 12.40 -17.23 -1.45
CA VAL A 78 12.08 -17.15 -2.89
C VAL A 78 12.53 -15.79 -3.38
N VAL A 79 13.33 -15.78 -4.45
CA VAL A 79 13.73 -14.55 -5.14
C VAL A 79 12.78 -14.33 -6.30
N VAL A 80 12.21 -13.12 -6.40
CA VAL A 80 11.37 -12.71 -7.54
C VAL A 80 12.03 -11.51 -8.20
N ALA A 81 12.19 -11.55 -9.53
CA ALA A 81 12.90 -10.52 -10.26
C ALA A 81 12.18 -10.11 -11.56
N ALA A 82 12.10 -8.80 -11.79
CA ALA A 82 11.70 -8.21 -13.06
C ALA A 82 12.95 -7.91 -13.89
N TYR A 83 12.92 -8.29 -15.16
CA TYR A 83 14.07 -8.18 -16.04
C TYR A 83 13.69 -7.77 -17.46
N THR A 84 14.67 -7.24 -18.19
CA THR A 84 14.64 -7.06 -19.64
C THR A 84 15.71 -7.94 -20.29
N LYS A 85 15.55 -8.24 -21.59
CA LYS A 85 16.59 -8.92 -22.37
C LYS A 85 17.28 -7.90 -23.26
N HIS A 86 18.58 -7.69 -23.04
CA HIS A 86 19.40 -6.84 -23.89
C HIS A 86 20.59 -7.65 -24.42
N GLN A 87 20.68 -7.77 -25.75
CA GLN A 87 21.70 -8.59 -26.45
C GLN A 87 21.82 -10.04 -25.92
N GLY A 88 20.69 -10.65 -25.52
CA GLY A 88 20.64 -12.02 -24.98
C GLY A 88 21.03 -12.14 -23.50
N LYS A 89 21.44 -11.05 -22.84
CA LYS A 89 21.69 -11.00 -21.40
C LYS A 89 20.45 -10.54 -20.64
N LEU A 90 20.23 -11.12 -19.46
CA LEU A 90 19.19 -10.71 -18.54
C LEU A 90 19.69 -9.48 -17.76
N GLU A 91 18.98 -8.36 -17.87
CA GLU A 91 19.22 -7.16 -17.07
C GLU A 91 18.12 -7.04 -16.02
N ILE A 92 18.48 -7.23 -14.74
CA ILE A 92 17.54 -7.14 -13.62
C ILE A 92 17.22 -5.67 -13.36
N ALA A 93 15.93 -5.31 -13.48
CA ALA A 93 15.45 -3.96 -13.19
C ALA A 93 15.18 -3.76 -11.70
N HIS A 94 14.62 -4.79 -11.06
CA HIS A 94 14.35 -4.86 -9.63
C HIS A 94 14.14 -6.31 -9.19
N TYR A 95 14.44 -6.61 -7.93
CA TYR A 95 14.18 -7.91 -7.33
C TYR A 95 13.69 -7.75 -5.90
N THR A 96 13.10 -8.81 -5.36
CA THR A 96 12.59 -8.85 -3.99
C THR A 96 12.78 -10.26 -3.43
N VAL A 97 12.88 -10.38 -2.12
CA VAL A 97 13.10 -11.67 -1.43
C VAL A 97 11.90 -11.95 -0.53
N LEU A 98 11.28 -13.10 -0.72
CA LEU A 98 10.21 -13.63 0.12
C LEU A 98 10.80 -14.67 1.07
N HIS A 99 10.26 -14.82 2.28
CA HIS A 99 10.69 -15.87 3.20
C HIS A 99 10.09 -17.23 2.85
N GLU A 100 9.01 -17.25 2.08
CA GLU A 100 8.33 -18.42 1.52
C GLU A 100 7.48 -18.00 0.30
N PRO A 101 6.90 -18.93 -0.48
CA PRO A 101 5.99 -18.57 -1.57
C PRO A 101 4.84 -17.67 -1.08
N GLY A 102 4.58 -16.58 -1.79
CA GLY A 102 3.46 -15.68 -1.50
C GLY A 102 3.55 -14.36 -2.26
N ALA A 103 2.87 -13.33 -1.74
CA ALA A 103 2.75 -12.03 -2.40
C ALA A 103 4.09 -11.29 -2.51
N TYR A 104 4.30 -10.63 -3.65
CA TYR A 104 5.49 -9.85 -3.97
C TYR A 104 5.14 -8.53 -4.64
N GLU A 105 6.02 -7.54 -4.50
CA GLU A 105 5.97 -6.29 -5.24
C GLU A 105 7.34 -5.94 -5.85
N LEU A 106 7.32 -5.38 -7.05
CA LEU A 106 8.49 -4.85 -7.73
C LEU A 106 8.20 -3.45 -8.27
N ILE A 107 9.20 -2.57 -8.36
CA ILE A 107 9.07 -1.25 -8.99
C ILE A 107 10.00 -1.16 -10.20
N VAL A 108 9.43 -0.88 -11.38
CA VAL A 108 10.17 -0.79 -12.64
C VAL A 108 9.84 0.52 -13.37
N PRO A 109 10.81 1.14 -14.05
CA PRO A 109 10.55 2.27 -14.94
C PRO A 109 9.55 1.93 -16.05
N LYS A 110 9.10 2.94 -16.80
CA LYS A 110 8.36 2.72 -18.05
C LYS A 110 9.16 1.83 -19.02
N GLY A 111 8.55 0.77 -19.52
CA GLY A 111 9.20 -0.19 -20.42
C GLY A 111 8.46 -1.51 -20.55
N GLU A 112 9.12 -2.49 -21.17
CA GLU A 112 8.63 -3.86 -21.31
C GLU A 112 9.49 -4.81 -20.48
N TYR A 113 8.86 -5.62 -19.63
CA TYR A 113 9.53 -6.49 -18.67
C TYR A 113 9.00 -7.91 -18.73
N ALA A 114 9.80 -8.86 -18.25
CA ALA A 114 9.34 -10.18 -17.86
C ALA A 114 9.64 -10.39 -16.37
N VAL A 115 8.94 -11.33 -15.73
CA VAL A 115 9.13 -11.65 -14.31
C VAL A 115 9.39 -13.15 -14.18
N PHE A 116 10.40 -13.49 -13.38
CA PHE A 116 10.66 -14.87 -12.96
C PHE A 116 10.85 -14.93 -11.45
N ALA A 117 10.74 -16.14 -10.91
CA ALA A 117 11.05 -16.43 -9.53
C ALA A 117 11.79 -17.76 -9.42
N PHE A 118 12.61 -17.89 -8.38
CA PHE A 118 13.20 -19.17 -8.01
C PHE A 118 13.30 -19.31 -6.49
N GLY A 119 13.27 -20.55 -6.03
CA GLY A 119 13.59 -20.85 -4.64
C GLY A 119 15.09 -20.70 -4.41
N ASP A 120 15.51 -19.94 -3.40
CA ASP A 120 16.92 -19.68 -3.08
C ASP A 120 17.26 -20.38 -1.75
N ALA A 121 17.72 -21.62 -1.84
CA ALA A 121 17.91 -22.50 -0.69
C ALA A 121 19.09 -22.10 0.19
N ASN A 122 20.10 -21.44 -0.38
CA ASN A 122 21.34 -21.06 0.30
C ASN A 122 21.46 -19.54 0.55
N GLY A 123 20.52 -18.74 0.04
CA GLY A 123 20.45 -17.31 0.23
C GLY A 123 21.50 -16.53 -0.56
N ASN A 124 22.01 -17.09 -1.67
CA ASN A 124 23.08 -16.48 -2.46
C ASN A 124 22.56 -15.54 -3.57
N LEU A 125 21.24 -15.44 -3.75
CA LEU A 125 20.58 -14.65 -4.80
C LEU A 125 20.95 -15.07 -6.23
N MET A 126 21.31 -16.33 -6.42
CA MET A 126 21.66 -16.95 -7.69
C MET A 126 20.84 -18.22 -7.88
N LEU A 127 20.31 -18.45 -9.08
CA LEU A 127 19.61 -19.70 -9.39
C LEU A 127 20.61 -20.86 -9.47
N ASP A 128 20.60 -21.75 -8.49
CA ASP A 128 21.45 -22.94 -8.42
C ASP A 128 20.82 -24.18 -9.09
N GLU A 129 21.65 -25.21 -9.32
CA GLU A 129 21.17 -26.47 -9.90
C GLU A 129 20.20 -27.18 -8.94
N GLY A 130 19.02 -27.57 -9.46
CA GLY A 130 17.98 -28.25 -8.68
C GLY A 130 17.03 -27.33 -7.92
N GLU A 131 17.22 -26.01 -7.97
CA GLU A 131 16.27 -25.06 -7.40
C GLU A 131 15.02 -24.89 -8.27
N PRO A 132 13.82 -24.82 -7.65
CA PRO A 132 12.59 -24.65 -8.40
C PRO A 132 12.53 -23.25 -9.00
N VAL A 133 12.03 -23.15 -10.23
CA VAL A 133 11.99 -21.90 -11.00
C VAL A 133 10.67 -21.77 -11.74
N GLY A 134 10.21 -20.54 -11.89
CA GLY A 134 8.95 -20.18 -12.54
C GLY A 134 9.10 -18.90 -13.33
N LEU A 135 8.33 -18.79 -14.41
CA LEU A 135 8.21 -17.56 -15.20
C LEU A 135 6.75 -17.16 -15.28
N TYR A 136 6.50 -15.87 -15.08
CA TYR A 136 5.23 -15.28 -15.50
C TYR A 136 5.14 -15.35 -17.04
N ALA A 137 3.94 -15.60 -17.56
CA ALA A 137 3.66 -16.07 -18.94
C ALA A 137 4.41 -15.32 -20.07
N SER A 138 4.47 -15.95 -21.25
CA SER A 138 5.34 -15.63 -22.41
C SER A 138 5.14 -14.28 -23.12
N THR A 139 4.39 -13.32 -22.55
CA THR A 139 4.20 -11.98 -23.13
C THR A 139 4.85 -10.92 -22.24
N SER A 140 5.43 -9.88 -22.84
CA SER A 140 6.02 -8.78 -22.09
C SER A 140 4.97 -8.03 -21.26
N ILE A 141 5.30 -7.76 -20.01
CA ILE A 141 4.56 -6.87 -19.12
C ILE A 141 4.91 -5.44 -19.51
N VAL A 142 3.92 -4.69 -20.00
CA VAL A 142 4.08 -3.28 -20.34
C VAL A 142 3.90 -2.44 -19.07
N ALA A 143 4.97 -1.82 -18.59
CA ALA A 143 4.96 -0.82 -17.54
C ALA A 143 4.77 0.57 -18.17
N SER A 144 3.67 1.24 -17.88
CA SER A 144 3.34 2.56 -18.46
C SER A 144 4.12 3.73 -17.84
N GLY A 145 4.78 3.48 -16.71
CA GLY A 145 5.48 4.48 -15.89
C GLY A 145 4.61 5.14 -14.83
N THR A 146 3.48 4.54 -14.48
CA THR A 146 2.54 5.01 -13.45
C THR A 146 1.78 3.85 -12.83
N GLY A 147 1.30 4.02 -11.59
CA GLY A 147 0.32 3.12 -10.97
C GLY A 147 0.82 1.69 -10.76
N VAL A 148 -0.08 0.73 -10.94
CA VAL A 148 0.14 -0.70 -10.63
C VAL A 148 -0.27 -1.59 -11.80
N VAL A 149 0.53 -2.63 -12.06
CA VAL A 149 0.13 -3.84 -12.80
C VAL A 149 0.09 -4.98 -11.79
N ALA A 150 -1.09 -5.55 -11.57
CA ALA A 150 -1.34 -6.56 -10.53
C ALA A 150 -1.61 -7.95 -11.11
N GLU A 151 -1.82 -8.93 -10.21
CA GLU A 151 -2.14 -10.34 -10.52
C GLU A 151 -1.12 -11.02 -11.43
N LEU A 152 0.15 -10.62 -11.27
CA LEU A 152 1.29 -11.26 -11.91
C LEU A 152 1.62 -12.58 -11.19
N ASN A 153 0.61 -13.45 -11.07
CA ASN A 153 0.67 -14.68 -10.30
C ASN A 153 1.22 -15.81 -11.16
N PHE A 154 2.14 -16.57 -10.61
CA PHE A 154 2.68 -17.77 -11.26
C PHE A 154 3.25 -18.70 -10.19
N LEU A 155 3.62 -19.92 -10.60
CA LEU A 155 4.20 -20.91 -9.70
C LEU A 155 5.66 -21.17 -10.03
N ILE A 156 6.45 -21.50 -9.00
CA ILE A 156 7.76 -22.14 -9.15
C ILE A 156 7.59 -23.66 -9.15
N SER A 157 8.38 -24.34 -9.99
CA SER A 157 8.36 -25.81 -10.10
C SER A 157 9.75 -26.36 -10.46
N ASN A 158 9.90 -27.67 -10.40
CA ASN A 158 11.11 -28.38 -10.86
C ASN A 158 11.02 -28.74 -12.36
N ALA A 159 10.02 -28.21 -13.07
CA ALA A 159 9.90 -28.44 -14.50
C ALA A 159 11.07 -27.79 -15.24
N ALA A 160 11.65 -28.53 -16.19
CA ALA A 160 12.73 -28.00 -17.00
C ALA A 160 12.24 -26.78 -17.81
N GLN A 161 12.93 -25.64 -17.63
CA GLN A 161 12.75 -24.43 -18.41
C GLN A 161 14.12 -23.89 -18.82
N THR A 162 14.23 -23.28 -20.00
CA THR A 162 15.50 -22.78 -20.55
C THR A 162 15.57 -21.26 -20.65
N ALA A 163 14.51 -20.57 -20.23
CA ALA A 163 14.40 -19.12 -20.35
C ALA A 163 15.28 -18.38 -19.33
N ILE A 164 15.46 -18.97 -18.13
CA ILE A 164 16.33 -18.50 -17.05
C ILE A 164 17.40 -19.58 -16.80
N PRO A 165 18.64 -19.41 -17.28
CA PRO A 165 19.70 -20.40 -17.09
C PRO A 165 20.13 -20.53 -15.61
N THR A 166 20.51 -21.74 -15.19
CA THR A 166 21.26 -21.95 -13.94
C THR A 166 22.53 -21.08 -13.92
N GLY A 167 22.87 -20.53 -12.76
CA GLY A 167 23.93 -19.53 -12.58
C GLY A 167 23.48 -18.09 -12.85
N THR A 168 22.18 -17.85 -13.09
CA THR A 168 21.65 -16.49 -13.19
C THR A 168 21.74 -15.80 -11.82
N VAL A 169 22.63 -14.81 -11.71
CA VAL A 169 22.80 -13.98 -10.52
C VAL A 169 21.83 -12.80 -10.57
N VAL A 170 20.99 -12.64 -9.55
CA VAL A 170 20.06 -11.51 -9.44
C VAL A 170 20.70 -10.32 -8.74
N ALA A 171 21.48 -10.59 -7.69
CA ALA A 171 22.27 -9.60 -6.98
C ALA A 171 23.42 -10.29 -6.22
N THR A 172 24.35 -9.50 -5.69
CA THR A 172 25.38 -10.00 -4.78
C THR A 172 25.00 -9.62 -3.36
N PRO A 173 24.76 -10.59 -2.45
CA PRO A 173 24.43 -10.28 -1.07
C PRO A 173 25.61 -9.57 -0.39
N ALA A 174 25.31 -8.65 0.53
CA ALA A 174 26.35 -8.05 1.35
C ALA A 174 26.97 -9.12 2.27
N SER A 175 28.29 -9.12 2.38
CA SER A 175 29.00 -10.17 3.13
C SER A 175 28.54 -10.19 4.59
N GLY A 176 28.03 -11.32 5.05
CA GLY A 176 27.54 -11.50 6.43
C GLY A 176 26.15 -10.93 6.73
N SER A 177 25.41 -10.39 5.75
CA SER A 177 24.03 -9.91 5.97
C SER A 177 23.01 -11.04 5.80
N LYS A 178 22.09 -11.19 6.76
CA LYS A 178 20.88 -12.02 6.59
C LYS A 178 20.00 -11.41 5.50
N LEU A 179 19.48 -12.24 4.59
CA LEU A 179 18.51 -11.76 3.59
C LEU A 179 17.28 -11.20 4.29
N HIS A 180 16.89 -10.00 3.86
CA HIS A 180 15.72 -9.31 4.38
C HIS A 180 14.49 -9.67 3.55
N SER A 181 13.47 -10.23 4.20
CA SER A 181 12.20 -10.54 3.54
C SER A 181 11.33 -9.30 3.41
N THR A 182 10.95 -8.97 2.19
CA THR A 182 9.98 -7.92 1.85
C THR A 182 8.54 -8.44 1.79
N GLN A 183 8.37 -9.76 1.89
CA GLN A 183 7.06 -10.40 1.97
C GLN A 183 6.27 -9.92 3.20
N ILE A 184 4.97 -9.77 3.01
CA ILE A 184 4.06 -9.40 4.08
C ILE A 184 4.01 -10.40 5.23
N GLY A 185 3.94 -9.89 6.46
CA GLY A 185 3.98 -10.72 7.67
C GLY A 185 5.38 -11.21 8.02
N ALA A 186 6.42 -10.69 7.35
CA ALA A 186 7.80 -10.94 7.73
C ALA A 186 8.01 -10.64 9.23
N ILE A 187 8.64 -11.58 9.91
CA ILE A 187 8.99 -11.44 11.31
C ILE A 187 10.30 -10.67 11.40
N ALA A 188 10.30 -9.61 12.20
CA ALA A 188 11.45 -8.77 12.47
C ALA A 188 11.54 -8.46 13.98
N GLU A 189 12.70 -8.02 14.43
CA GLU A 189 12.87 -7.56 15.81
C GLU A 189 12.74 -6.04 15.86
N LEU A 190 12.11 -5.50 16.90
CA LEU A 190 11.89 -4.05 17.00
C LEU A 190 13.21 -3.25 16.99
N ASP A 191 14.27 -3.84 17.54
CA ASP A 191 15.60 -3.23 17.60
C ASP A 191 16.43 -3.44 16.31
N ASP A 192 15.88 -4.09 15.27
CA ASP A 192 16.55 -4.25 13.97
C ASP A 192 16.94 -2.90 13.36
N ALA A 193 18.12 -2.82 12.75
CA ALA A 193 18.65 -1.58 12.16
C ALA A 193 17.74 -0.97 11.10
N VAL A 194 16.97 -1.81 10.39
CA VAL A 194 15.97 -1.39 9.41
C VAL A 194 14.85 -0.56 10.04
N PHE A 195 14.55 -0.73 11.33
CA PHE A 195 13.55 0.06 12.05
C PHE A 195 14.13 1.25 12.80
N SER A 196 15.41 1.58 12.59
CA SER A 196 16.01 2.75 13.23
C SER A 196 15.39 4.07 12.74
N SER A 197 15.43 5.09 13.60
CA SER A 197 15.07 6.46 13.19
C SER A 197 15.89 6.99 12.01
N TYR A 198 17.11 6.49 11.82
CA TYR A 198 17.94 6.83 10.65
C TYR A 198 17.35 6.23 9.37
N ALA A 199 16.95 4.95 9.40
CA ALA A 199 16.28 4.31 8.28
C ALA A 199 14.93 4.99 7.96
N GLY A 200 14.13 5.33 8.97
CA GLY A 200 12.86 6.08 8.81
C GLY A 200 13.06 7.44 8.11
N ARG A 201 14.05 8.22 8.55
CA ARG A 201 14.42 9.49 7.87
C ARG A 201 14.94 9.25 6.45
N GLY A 202 15.72 8.19 6.23
CA GLY A 202 16.18 7.80 4.88
C GLY A 202 15.01 7.51 3.94
N ALA A 203 13.99 6.79 4.43
CA ALA A 203 12.77 6.44 3.69
C ALA A 203 11.94 7.66 3.25
N TYR A 204 12.10 8.78 3.95
CA TYR A 204 11.45 10.04 3.61
C TYR A 204 12.16 10.79 2.47
N TRP A 205 13.49 10.78 2.44
CA TRP A 205 14.28 11.50 1.44
C TRP A 205 14.66 10.66 0.21
N ALA A 206 14.60 9.33 0.32
CA ALA A 206 14.93 8.39 -0.75
C ALA A 206 13.89 7.24 -0.81
N PRO A 207 12.62 7.56 -1.14
CA PRO A 207 11.51 6.62 -1.03
C PRO A 207 11.61 5.42 -1.99
N VAL A 208 12.16 5.59 -3.20
CA VAL A 208 12.31 4.48 -4.16
C VAL A 208 13.43 3.55 -3.71
N ASP A 209 14.58 4.10 -3.33
CA ASP A 209 15.69 3.32 -2.77
C ASP A 209 15.25 2.51 -1.54
N PHE A 210 14.47 3.12 -0.65
CA PHE A 210 13.93 2.44 0.52
C PHE A 210 12.98 1.32 0.09
N PHE A 211 12.02 1.59 -0.80
CA PHE A 211 11.10 0.58 -1.29
C PHE A 211 11.83 -0.60 -1.94
N LYS A 212 12.90 -0.35 -2.70
CA LYS A 212 13.70 -1.43 -3.31
C LYS A 212 14.45 -2.30 -2.31
N LYS A 213 14.81 -1.76 -1.15
CA LYS A 213 15.59 -2.47 -0.11
C LYS A 213 14.72 -3.17 0.92
N THR A 214 13.65 -2.50 1.34
CA THR A 214 12.84 -2.86 2.51
C THR A 214 11.39 -3.16 2.13
N GLY A 215 10.98 -2.82 0.90
CA GLY A 215 9.57 -2.74 0.53
C GLY A 215 8.84 -1.61 1.25
N GLY A 216 7.52 -1.53 1.05
CA GLY A 216 6.62 -0.98 2.06
C GLY A 216 5.82 -2.15 2.62
N ASN A 217 6.04 -2.50 3.89
CA ASN A 217 5.64 -3.81 4.39
C ASN A 217 4.91 -3.75 5.73
N ILE A 218 4.11 -4.78 6.01
CA ILE A 218 3.54 -5.02 7.35
C ILE A 218 4.39 -6.07 8.03
N TYR A 219 5.12 -5.65 9.06
CA TYR A 219 5.97 -6.50 9.87
C TYR A 219 5.24 -7.00 11.10
N PHE A 220 5.54 -8.25 11.46
CA PHE A 220 5.17 -8.82 12.75
C PHE A 220 6.42 -8.90 13.64
N LEU A 221 6.23 -8.87 14.95
CA LEU A 221 7.30 -9.14 15.92
C LEU A 221 7.30 -10.60 16.40
N GLU A 222 6.26 -11.35 16.04
CA GLU A 222 6.01 -12.72 16.44
C GLU A 222 5.10 -13.38 15.41
N LYS A 223 5.05 -14.72 15.38
CA LYS A 223 4.10 -15.44 14.51
C LYS A 223 2.67 -14.99 14.82
N TYR A 224 1.80 -14.97 13.81
CA TYR A 224 0.39 -14.65 14.00
C TYR A 224 -0.28 -15.61 15.00
N ASP A 225 -0.99 -15.04 15.97
CA ASP A 225 -1.80 -15.76 16.95
C ASP A 225 -3.29 -15.45 16.72
N PRO A 226 -4.10 -16.43 16.26
CA PRO A 226 -5.52 -16.21 15.96
C PRO A 226 -6.37 -15.93 17.21
N ALA A 227 -5.85 -16.14 18.42
CA ALA A 227 -6.55 -15.78 19.66
C ALA A 227 -6.42 -14.29 20.01
N LYS A 228 -5.52 -13.55 19.34
CA LYS A 228 -5.25 -12.14 19.61
C LYS A 228 -5.84 -11.26 18.51
N ILE A 229 -6.16 -10.02 18.87
CA ILE A 229 -6.60 -8.99 17.94
C ILE A 229 -5.37 -8.26 17.38
N PRO A 230 -5.12 -8.29 16.07
CA PRO A 230 -4.12 -7.45 15.44
C PRO A 230 -4.36 -5.95 15.70
N VAL A 231 -3.29 -5.25 16.08
CA VAL A 231 -3.24 -3.79 16.18
C VAL A 231 -2.18 -3.28 15.22
N LEU A 232 -2.62 -2.69 14.10
CA LEU A 232 -1.72 -2.15 13.09
C LEU A 232 -1.32 -0.72 13.44
N PHE A 233 -0.05 -0.54 13.78
CA PHE A 233 0.60 0.73 14.00
C PHE A 233 1.12 1.31 12.68
N VAL A 234 0.77 2.57 12.41
CA VAL A 234 1.13 3.29 11.17
C VAL A 234 1.81 4.60 11.51
N HIS A 235 3.10 4.70 11.20
CA HIS A 235 3.94 5.86 11.55
C HIS A 235 3.70 7.07 10.64
N GLY A 236 4.20 8.24 11.08
CA GLY A 236 4.18 9.49 10.31
C GLY A 236 5.43 9.76 9.48
N VAL A 237 5.62 11.03 9.10
CA VAL A 237 6.78 11.52 8.33
C VAL A 237 8.10 11.14 9.00
N GLY A 238 8.98 10.45 8.28
CA GLY A 238 10.31 10.05 8.76
C GLY A 238 10.30 9.05 9.92
N GLY A 239 9.12 8.54 10.30
CA GLY A 239 8.94 7.63 11.41
C GLY A 239 9.35 6.19 11.11
N SER A 240 9.30 5.36 12.13
CA SER A 240 9.69 3.95 12.10
C SER A 240 8.93 3.13 13.15
N PRO A 241 8.95 1.78 13.08
CA PRO A 241 8.37 0.93 14.12
C PRO A 241 8.91 1.24 15.52
N GLN A 242 10.17 1.65 15.66
CA GLN A 242 10.78 1.99 16.95
C GLN A 242 10.11 3.18 17.65
N ASP A 243 9.45 4.08 16.90
CA ASP A 243 8.75 5.23 17.52
C ASP A 243 7.57 4.79 18.40
N TRP A 244 7.06 3.57 18.16
CA TRP A 244 5.97 2.97 18.91
C TRP A 244 6.44 2.12 20.10
N LYS A 245 7.74 2.12 20.43
CA LYS A 245 8.31 1.26 21.48
C LYS A 245 7.55 1.36 22.81
N TYR A 246 7.18 2.57 23.22
CA TYR A 246 6.40 2.77 24.45
C TYR A 246 5.03 2.09 24.37
N PHE A 247 4.29 2.27 23.27
CA PHE A 247 2.98 1.62 23.08
C PHE A 247 3.12 0.11 23.05
N PHE A 248 4.12 -0.41 22.34
CA PHE A 248 4.42 -1.83 22.25
C PHE A 248 4.70 -2.44 23.64
N GLU A 249 5.56 -1.81 24.44
CA GLU A 249 5.96 -2.31 25.77
C GLU A 249 4.82 -2.32 26.79
N HIS A 250 3.80 -1.47 26.61
CA HIS A 250 2.68 -1.34 27.54
C HIS A 250 1.38 -1.98 27.03
N LEU A 251 1.36 -2.46 25.78
CA LEU A 251 0.20 -3.13 25.19
C LEU A 251 -0.09 -4.45 25.92
N ASP A 252 -1.37 -4.74 26.18
CA ASP A 252 -1.79 -6.04 26.71
C ASP A 252 -1.61 -7.13 25.65
N ARG A 253 -0.38 -7.67 25.59
CA ARG A 253 0.02 -8.70 24.63
C ARG A 253 -0.62 -10.07 24.86
N SER A 254 -1.41 -10.23 25.93
CA SER A 254 -2.26 -11.41 26.09
C SER A 254 -3.49 -11.36 25.16
N LYS A 255 -3.89 -10.16 24.73
CA LYS A 255 -5.08 -9.92 23.89
C LYS A 255 -4.77 -9.31 22.53
N TYR A 256 -3.77 -8.44 22.47
CA TYR A 256 -3.44 -7.70 21.26
C TYR A 256 -2.12 -8.16 20.67
N GLN A 257 -2.06 -8.24 19.35
CA GLN A 257 -0.83 -8.52 18.62
C GLN A 257 -0.40 -7.28 17.82
N PRO A 258 0.76 -6.68 18.12
CA PRO A 258 1.23 -5.47 17.44
C PRO A 258 1.78 -5.82 16.05
N TRP A 259 1.28 -5.13 15.03
CA TRP A 259 1.79 -5.14 13.66
C TRP A 259 2.26 -3.74 13.27
N PHE A 260 3.23 -3.63 12.38
CA PHE A 260 3.78 -2.33 11.97
C PHE A 260 3.76 -2.18 10.46
N PHE A 261 2.99 -1.21 9.95
CA PHE A 261 3.10 -0.81 8.55
C PHE A 261 4.26 0.16 8.40
N TYR A 262 5.39 -0.34 7.89
CA TYR A 262 6.60 0.44 7.69
C TYR A 262 6.76 0.75 6.20
N TYR A 263 6.51 2.01 5.83
CA TYR A 263 6.38 2.46 4.46
C TYR A 263 7.28 3.68 4.17
N PRO A 264 7.69 3.91 2.91
CA PRO A 264 8.46 5.10 2.55
C PRO A 264 7.60 6.36 2.68
N SER A 265 7.69 7.03 3.82
CA SER A 265 6.89 8.23 4.14
C SER A 265 7.12 9.42 3.19
N GLY A 266 8.16 9.39 2.34
CA GLY A 266 8.37 10.37 1.28
C GLY A 266 7.52 10.13 0.03
N ALA A 267 6.99 8.92 -0.15
CA ALA A 267 6.16 8.55 -1.29
C ALA A 267 4.75 9.16 -1.20
N SER A 268 4.03 9.18 -2.32
CA SER A 268 2.65 9.64 -2.35
C SER A 268 1.74 8.84 -1.41
N LEU A 269 0.86 9.55 -0.72
CA LEU A 269 -0.07 8.97 0.24
C LEU A 269 -1.13 8.11 -0.43
N ASP A 270 -1.51 8.41 -1.67
CA ASP A 270 -2.39 7.54 -2.45
C ASP A 270 -1.72 6.20 -2.77
N SER A 271 -0.45 6.23 -3.18
CA SER A 271 0.32 4.99 -3.40
C SER A 271 0.44 4.17 -2.11
N MET A 272 0.67 4.83 -0.97
CA MET A 272 0.82 4.13 0.32
C MET A 272 -0.51 3.60 0.86
N ALA A 273 -1.63 4.31 0.64
CA ALA A 273 -2.96 3.82 0.98
C ALA A 273 -3.36 2.62 0.11
N TYR A 274 -3.01 2.63 -1.18
CA TYR A 274 -3.26 1.50 -2.06
C TYR A 274 -2.33 0.32 -1.77
N LEU A 275 -1.07 0.57 -1.41
CA LEU A 275 -0.16 -0.47 -0.92
C LEU A 275 -0.71 -1.11 0.36
N LEU A 276 -1.17 -0.30 1.32
CA LEU A 276 -1.81 -0.80 2.54
C LEU A 276 -3.02 -1.68 2.21
N TYR A 277 -3.85 -1.28 1.23
CA TYR A 277 -4.95 -2.11 0.74
C TYR A 277 -4.49 -3.50 0.29
N TRP A 278 -3.50 -3.57 -0.61
CA TRP A 278 -2.96 -4.85 -1.09
C TRP A 278 -2.41 -5.70 0.05
N LYS A 279 -1.69 -5.07 0.98
CA LYS A 279 -1.13 -5.76 2.13
C LYS A 279 -2.25 -6.34 3.01
N MET A 280 -3.28 -5.55 3.31
CA MET A 280 -4.41 -5.99 4.12
C MET A 280 -5.22 -7.11 3.45
N VAL A 281 -5.46 -7.05 2.13
CA VAL A 281 -6.12 -8.14 1.39
C VAL A 281 -5.36 -9.45 1.58
N ASN A 282 -4.03 -9.43 1.40
CA ASN A 282 -3.19 -10.62 1.53
C ASN A 282 -3.19 -11.19 2.96
N LEU A 283 -3.14 -10.33 4.00
CA LEU A 283 -3.24 -10.80 5.39
C LEU A 283 -4.62 -11.37 5.70
N GLN A 284 -5.69 -10.73 5.23
CA GLN A 284 -7.05 -11.21 5.46
C GLN A 284 -7.25 -12.59 4.82
N ARG A 285 -6.76 -12.80 3.59
CA ARG A 285 -6.80 -14.10 2.89
C ARG A 285 -5.96 -15.17 3.55
N ARG A 286 -4.85 -14.81 4.20
CA ARG A 286 -3.94 -15.78 4.83
C ARG A 286 -4.38 -16.18 6.24
N TYR A 287 -4.82 -15.20 7.03
CA TYR A 287 -4.98 -15.36 8.48
C TYR A 287 -6.43 -15.33 8.94
N HIS A 288 -7.36 -14.82 8.12
CA HIS A 288 -8.79 -14.74 8.42
C HIS A 288 -9.09 -14.19 9.81
N PHE A 289 -8.37 -13.14 10.23
CA PHE A 289 -8.67 -12.48 11.49
C PHE A 289 -10.07 -11.86 11.42
N ASP A 290 -10.83 -11.99 12.50
CA ASP A 290 -12.20 -11.46 12.58
C ASP A 290 -12.24 -9.98 12.94
N LYS A 291 -11.15 -9.48 13.52
CA LYS A 291 -11.03 -8.13 14.07
C LYS A 291 -9.64 -7.59 13.80
N ILE A 292 -9.56 -6.29 13.49
CA ILE A 292 -8.31 -5.53 13.47
C ILE A 292 -8.56 -4.10 13.93
N TYR A 293 -7.59 -3.57 14.68
CA TYR A 293 -7.56 -2.18 15.11
C TYR A 293 -6.43 -1.42 14.41
N PHE A 294 -6.72 -0.21 13.95
CA PHE A 294 -5.73 0.68 13.34
C PHE A 294 -5.35 1.78 14.32
N THR A 295 -4.05 1.99 14.49
CA THR A 295 -3.51 3.09 15.30
C THR A 295 -2.50 3.84 14.47
N ALA A 296 -2.72 5.13 14.24
CA ALA A 296 -1.91 5.89 13.31
C ALA A 296 -1.47 7.23 13.88
N HIS A 297 -0.23 7.60 13.59
CA HIS A 297 0.36 8.86 14.02
C HIS A 297 0.60 9.79 12.85
N SER A 298 0.29 11.07 13.04
CA SER A 298 0.62 12.13 12.08
C SER A 298 0.13 11.77 10.68
N MET A 299 1.00 11.89 9.67
CA MET A 299 0.71 11.53 8.28
C MET A 299 0.22 10.09 8.08
N GLY A 300 0.57 9.15 8.96
CA GLY A 300 0.05 7.78 8.92
C GLY A 300 -1.48 7.73 9.05
N GLY A 301 -2.08 8.66 9.80
CA GLY A 301 -3.53 8.75 9.92
C GLY A 301 -4.22 9.14 8.61
N LEU A 302 -3.56 9.93 7.76
CA LEU A 302 -4.04 10.26 6.42
C LEU A 302 -4.04 9.02 5.50
N VAL A 303 -2.99 8.20 5.59
CA VAL A 303 -2.89 6.94 4.83
C VAL A 303 -4.00 5.97 5.26
N VAL A 304 -4.19 5.77 6.57
CA VAL A 304 -5.24 4.88 7.09
C VAL A 304 -6.64 5.39 6.73
N ARG A 305 -6.91 6.70 6.86
CA ARG A 305 -8.21 7.28 6.46
C ARG A 305 -8.48 7.06 4.98
N SER A 306 -7.51 7.33 4.09
CA SER A 306 -7.68 7.09 2.66
C SER A 306 -7.94 5.61 2.35
N PHE A 307 -7.20 4.69 2.98
CA PHE A 307 -7.44 3.25 2.87
C PHE A 307 -8.86 2.86 3.30
N LEU A 308 -9.30 3.28 4.49
CA LEU A 308 -10.61 2.94 5.04
C LEU A 308 -11.76 3.54 4.22
N SER A 309 -11.64 4.80 3.80
CA SER A 309 -12.64 5.49 2.97
C SER A 309 -12.84 4.82 1.62
N ASN A 310 -11.77 4.31 1.01
CA ASN A 310 -11.82 3.78 -0.36
C ASN A 310 -12.03 2.26 -0.42
N TYR A 311 -11.54 1.52 0.57
CA TYR A 311 -11.50 0.06 0.53
C TYR A 311 -12.08 -0.61 1.78
N GLY A 312 -12.38 0.15 2.84
CA GLY A 312 -12.76 -0.40 4.14
C GLY A 312 -14.07 -1.21 4.14
N ALA A 313 -14.94 -1.04 3.14
CA ALA A 313 -16.12 -1.89 2.95
C ALA A 313 -15.75 -3.38 2.72
N GLN A 314 -14.56 -3.66 2.18
CA GLN A 314 -14.02 -5.03 2.02
C GLN A 314 -13.36 -5.56 3.29
N PHE A 315 -13.28 -4.75 4.34
CA PHE A 315 -12.68 -5.08 5.63
C PHE A 315 -13.70 -4.87 6.75
N PRO A 316 -14.81 -5.63 6.78
CA PRO A 316 -15.76 -5.58 7.89
C PRO A 316 -15.11 -5.97 9.22
N THR A 317 -13.90 -6.56 9.18
CA THR A 317 -13.05 -6.89 10.32
C THR A 317 -12.40 -5.66 10.96
N ALA A 318 -12.33 -4.51 10.25
CA ALA A 318 -11.86 -3.26 10.82
C ALA A 318 -12.90 -2.70 11.82
N LYS A 319 -12.56 -2.68 13.12
CA LYS A 319 -13.50 -2.31 14.19
C LYS A 319 -13.14 -1.03 14.95
N LEU A 320 -11.87 -0.64 14.94
CA LEU A 320 -11.39 0.55 15.65
C LEU A 320 -10.32 1.27 14.82
N PHE A 321 -10.40 2.59 14.77
CA PHE A 321 -9.35 3.47 14.30
C PHE A 321 -9.04 4.53 15.37
N VAL A 322 -7.78 4.63 15.79
CA VAL A 322 -7.29 5.70 16.66
C VAL A 322 -6.24 6.51 15.92
N SER A 323 -6.43 7.83 15.85
CA SER A 323 -5.46 8.76 15.28
C SER A 323 -4.77 9.57 16.37
N LEU A 324 -3.49 9.87 16.18
CA LEU A 324 -2.66 10.67 17.09
C LEU A 324 -2.00 11.80 16.31
N SER A 325 -2.37 13.06 16.60
CA SER A 325 -1.80 14.27 15.97
C SER A 325 -1.82 14.26 14.43
N THR A 326 -2.88 13.73 13.83
CA THR A 326 -3.00 13.64 12.37
C THR A 326 -3.35 15.00 11.74
N PRO A 327 -2.63 15.48 10.71
CA PRO A 327 -2.91 16.76 10.04
C PRO A 327 -4.08 16.65 9.05
N TRP A 328 -5.32 16.52 9.52
CA TRP A 328 -6.52 16.35 8.68
C TRP A 328 -6.80 17.50 7.72
N GLY A 329 -6.35 18.71 8.07
CA GLY A 329 -6.42 19.90 7.22
C GLY A 329 -5.19 20.10 6.32
N GLY A 330 -4.26 19.16 6.29
CA GLY A 330 -2.98 19.28 5.57
C GLY A 330 -1.90 19.99 6.40
N ASP A 331 -0.75 20.23 5.76
CA ASP A 331 0.43 20.82 6.38
C ASP A 331 0.88 22.08 5.63
N THR A 332 0.92 23.20 6.35
CA THR A 332 1.39 24.48 5.81
C THR A 332 2.87 24.46 5.40
N MET A 333 3.69 23.56 5.97
CA MET A 333 5.07 23.39 5.52
C MET A 333 5.13 22.67 4.18
N ALA A 334 4.29 21.66 3.96
CA ALA A 334 4.11 21.04 2.65
C ALA A 334 3.66 22.07 1.59
N ASP A 335 2.68 22.94 1.90
CA ASP A 335 2.26 24.03 1.00
C ASP A 335 3.44 24.93 0.57
N LYS A 336 4.29 25.33 1.54
CA LYS A 336 5.49 26.13 1.26
C LYS A 336 6.54 25.33 0.50
N GLY A 337 6.74 24.06 0.85
CA GLY A 337 7.67 23.16 0.19
C GLY A 337 7.33 22.99 -1.29
N VAL A 338 6.07 22.73 -1.61
CA VAL A 338 5.60 22.61 -3.01
C VAL A 338 5.77 23.94 -3.76
N ARG A 339 5.49 25.08 -3.12
CA ARG A 339 5.55 26.39 -3.77
C ARG A 339 6.98 26.90 -4.02
N TYR A 340 7.91 26.64 -3.10
CA TYR A 340 9.21 27.33 -3.08
C TYR A 340 10.42 26.39 -3.20
N SER A 341 10.27 25.09 -2.97
CA SER A 341 11.40 24.15 -3.04
C SER A 341 11.79 23.85 -4.49
N PRO A 342 13.09 23.77 -4.83
CA PRO A 342 13.53 23.34 -6.15
C PRO A 342 13.21 21.88 -6.46
N VAL A 343 12.97 21.06 -5.43
CA VAL A 343 12.60 19.65 -5.53
C VAL A 343 11.50 19.35 -4.52
N VAL A 344 10.43 18.72 -4.98
CA VAL A 344 9.25 18.41 -4.16
C VAL A 344 9.28 16.95 -3.76
N VAL A 345 9.16 16.68 -2.47
CA VAL A 345 8.95 15.32 -1.93
C VAL A 345 7.52 14.89 -2.34
N PRO A 346 7.30 13.69 -2.92
CA PRO A 346 5.99 13.28 -3.39
C PRO A 346 4.86 13.42 -2.36
N SER A 347 5.09 13.06 -1.10
CA SER A 347 4.09 13.21 -0.03
C SER A 347 3.66 14.65 0.24
N TRP A 348 4.49 15.66 -0.07
CA TRP A 348 4.10 17.06 0.11
C TRP A 348 2.95 17.46 -0.80
N ASN A 349 2.90 16.91 -2.02
CA ASN A 349 1.78 17.18 -2.93
C ASN A 349 0.43 16.77 -2.31
N ASP A 350 0.43 15.63 -1.61
CA ASP A 350 -0.75 15.03 -0.98
C ASP A 350 -1.08 15.65 0.40
N MET A 351 -0.13 16.34 1.02
CA MET A 351 -0.33 17.01 2.31
C MET A 351 -0.75 18.48 2.18
N GLN A 352 -0.83 19.03 0.97
CA GLN A 352 -1.29 20.40 0.77
C GLN A 352 -2.75 20.56 1.22
N ALA A 353 -3.05 21.63 1.96
CA ALA A 353 -4.38 21.86 2.49
C ALA A 353 -5.44 21.98 1.37
N SER A 354 -5.08 22.64 0.26
CA SER A 354 -5.93 22.75 -0.94
C SER A 354 -5.70 21.63 -1.96
N GLY A 355 -4.85 20.64 -1.65
CA GLY A 355 -4.51 19.53 -2.55
C GLY A 355 -5.66 18.53 -2.68
N ARG A 356 -5.73 17.84 -3.83
CA ARG A 356 -6.80 16.85 -4.11
C ARG A 356 -6.92 15.83 -2.98
N PHE A 357 -5.80 15.24 -2.55
CA PHE A 357 -5.80 14.19 -1.54
C PHE A 357 -6.54 14.62 -0.26
N VAL A 358 -6.11 15.71 0.39
CA VAL A 358 -6.75 16.28 1.59
C VAL A 358 -8.22 16.62 1.37
N GLN A 359 -8.57 17.16 0.20
CA GLN A 359 -9.94 17.54 -0.12
C GLN A 359 -10.87 16.33 -0.33
N THR A 360 -10.32 15.18 -0.71
CA THR A 360 -11.08 13.95 -0.96
C THR A 360 -11.21 13.02 0.25
N LEU A 361 -10.41 13.20 1.30
CA LEU A 361 -10.34 12.29 2.48
C LEU A 361 -11.70 11.97 3.12
N PHE A 362 -12.59 12.96 3.16
CA PHE A 362 -13.89 12.90 3.85
C PHE A 362 -15.09 12.85 2.89
N GLN A 363 -14.86 12.71 1.57
CA GLN A 363 -15.95 12.58 0.60
C GLN A 363 -16.73 11.27 0.75
N LYS A 364 -16.09 10.24 1.32
CA LYS A 364 -16.71 8.97 1.69
C LYS A 364 -16.71 8.81 3.22
N PRO A 365 -17.81 8.33 3.82
CA PRO A 365 -17.84 8.03 5.24
C PRO A 365 -16.85 6.90 5.57
N LEU A 366 -16.48 6.79 6.84
CA LEU A 366 -15.81 5.58 7.33
C LEU A 366 -16.74 4.36 7.21
N PRO A 367 -16.19 3.14 7.11
CA PRO A 367 -16.99 1.92 7.04
C PRO A 367 -18.00 1.82 8.20
N PRO A 368 -19.24 1.37 7.94
CA PRO A 368 -20.22 1.16 9.00
C PRO A 368 -19.70 0.20 10.09
N GLY A 369 -19.89 0.56 11.35
CA GLY A 369 -19.46 -0.25 12.49
C GLY A 369 -17.99 -0.08 12.91
N LEU A 370 -17.22 0.73 12.20
CA LEU A 370 -15.90 1.19 12.65
C LEU A 370 -16.05 2.33 13.67
N ASP A 371 -15.39 2.22 14.82
CA ASP A 371 -15.33 3.30 15.80
C ASP A 371 -14.06 4.14 15.58
N TYR A 372 -14.19 5.47 15.52
CA TYR A 372 -13.07 6.38 15.33
C TYR A 372 -12.83 7.28 16.55
N TYR A 373 -11.57 7.38 16.98
CA TYR A 373 -11.11 8.22 18.10
C TYR A 373 -9.96 9.12 17.64
N LEU A 374 -10.04 10.40 17.97
CA LEU A 374 -9.07 11.42 17.58
C LEU A 374 -8.34 11.95 18.81
N PHE A 375 -7.05 11.63 18.92
CA PHE A 375 -6.15 12.21 19.92
C PHE A 375 -5.24 13.24 19.28
N PHE A 376 -5.00 14.35 19.98
CA PHE A 376 -4.18 15.43 19.43
C PHE A 376 -3.31 16.06 20.51
N GLY A 377 -2.11 16.50 20.13
CA GLY A 377 -1.19 17.23 20.99
C GLY A 377 -1.47 18.73 20.94
N HIS A 378 -1.14 19.45 22.00
CA HIS A 378 -1.18 20.92 21.99
C HIS A 378 -0.02 21.53 22.79
N GLY A 379 1.04 20.77 23.00
CA GLY A 379 2.24 21.16 23.75
C GLY A 379 3.25 21.99 22.94
N GLY A 380 2.85 22.57 21.81
CA GLY A 380 3.72 23.43 21.02
C GLY A 380 4.08 24.71 21.76
N SER A 381 5.36 25.10 21.74
CA SER A 381 5.81 26.35 22.33
C SER A 381 5.43 27.56 21.48
N TYR A 382 4.97 28.64 22.12
CA TYR A 382 4.72 29.92 21.47
C TYR A 382 6.00 30.47 20.82
N SER A 383 5.89 31.00 19.59
CA SER A 383 6.96 31.72 18.91
C SER A 383 6.38 32.91 18.16
N LEU A 384 7.07 34.05 18.18
CA LEU A 384 6.67 35.26 17.44
C LEU A 384 6.60 35.02 15.91
N LEU A 385 7.28 33.98 15.40
CA LEU A 385 7.25 33.57 14.00
C LEU A 385 6.17 32.50 13.69
N ARG A 386 5.47 31.99 14.71
CA ARG A 386 4.39 31.00 14.59
C ARG A 386 3.18 31.48 15.39
N SER A 387 2.33 32.28 14.73
CA SER A 387 1.14 32.89 15.34
C SER A 387 -0.03 31.92 15.55
N ALA A 388 0.04 30.69 15.04
CA ALA A 388 -1.00 29.66 15.21
C ALA A 388 -0.68 28.74 16.39
N ASN A 389 -1.71 28.25 17.08
CA ASN A 389 -1.57 27.18 18.07
C ASN A 389 -1.17 25.88 17.36
N THR A 390 -0.17 25.17 17.91
CA THR A 390 0.40 23.97 17.32
C THR A 390 0.71 22.93 18.39
N ASP A 391 0.93 21.70 17.98
CA ASP A 391 1.58 20.66 18.78
C ASP A 391 3.12 20.71 18.69
N GLY A 392 3.68 21.79 18.12
CA GLY A 392 5.10 21.97 17.83
C GLY A 392 5.47 21.71 16.37
N SER A 393 4.62 21.01 15.62
CA SER A 393 4.80 20.72 14.19
C SER A 393 3.58 21.11 13.38
N ILE A 394 2.41 20.60 13.75
CA ILE A 394 1.15 20.76 13.04
C ILE A 394 0.26 21.77 13.77
N THR A 395 -0.57 22.49 13.01
CA THR A 395 -1.54 23.43 13.60
C THR A 395 -2.73 22.70 14.17
N LEU A 396 -3.26 23.18 15.29
CA LEU A 396 -4.50 22.64 15.86
C LEU A 396 -5.67 22.75 14.89
N ALA A 397 -5.70 23.76 14.03
CA ALA A 397 -6.72 23.89 12.99
C ALA A 397 -6.69 22.72 11.98
N SER A 398 -5.50 22.19 11.69
CA SER A 398 -5.36 21.01 10.84
C SER A 398 -5.71 19.72 11.59
N GLU A 399 -5.23 19.56 12.83
CA GLU A 399 -5.55 18.41 13.69
C GLU A 399 -7.03 18.31 14.06
N LEU A 400 -7.74 19.44 14.10
CA LEU A 400 -9.13 19.56 14.49
C LEU A 400 -10.01 20.00 13.31
N ARG A 401 -9.69 19.58 12.08
CA ARG A 401 -10.59 19.80 10.94
C ARG A 401 -12.00 19.29 11.28
N ALA A 402 -13.03 20.09 10.97
CA ALA A 402 -14.41 19.81 11.36
C ALA A 402 -14.91 18.43 10.94
N ASP A 403 -14.61 18.01 9.71
CA ASP A 403 -15.01 16.68 9.18
C ASP A 403 -14.44 15.54 10.03
N ALA A 404 -13.18 15.65 10.47
CA ALA A 404 -12.54 14.64 11.32
C ALA A 404 -13.15 14.60 12.72
N GLN A 405 -13.53 15.75 13.27
CA GLN A 405 -14.23 15.80 14.56
C GLN A 405 -15.64 15.21 14.46
N ALA A 406 -16.34 15.44 13.36
CA ALA A 406 -17.68 14.93 13.13
C ALA A 406 -17.73 13.39 13.05
N ASP A 407 -16.71 12.78 12.45
CA ASP A 407 -16.57 11.32 12.39
C ASP A 407 -16.13 10.69 13.74
N ALA A 408 -15.47 11.47 14.60
CA ALA A 408 -14.87 10.96 15.83
C ALA A 408 -15.89 10.79 16.95
N ARG A 409 -15.88 9.63 17.61
CA ARG A 409 -16.66 9.38 18.82
C ARG A 409 -16.15 10.16 20.01
N MET A 410 -14.86 10.46 20.02
CA MET A 410 -14.22 11.26 21.04
C MET A 410 -13.04 11.98 20.42
N VAL A 411 -12.93 13.26 20.77
CA VAL A 411 -11.80 14.12 20.49
C VAL A 411 -11.13 14.44 21.83
N LYS A 412 -9.87 14.07 22.02
CA LYS A 412 -9.15 14.32 23.29
C LYS A 412 -7.79 14.97 23.02
N GLY A 413 -7.59 16.11 23.67
CA GLY A 413 -6.32 16.86 23.64
C GLY A 413 -5.39 16.44 24.77
N PHE A 414 -4.09 16.50 24.50
CA PHE A 414 -3.05 16.23 25.48
C PHE A 414 -1.99 17.33 25.44
N ASN A 415 -1.43 17.67 26.61
CA ASN A 415 -0.30 18.60 26.72
C ASN A 415 1.01 17.91 26.29
N GLU A 416 1.01 17.42 25.05
CA GLU A 416 2.09 16.70 24.41
C GLU A 416 2.47 17.41 23.12
N SER A 417 3.74 17.31 22.76
CA SER A 417 4.20 17.70 21.42
C SER A 417 3.75 16.66 20.38
N HIS A 418 3.94 17.01 19.11
CA HIS A 418 3.67 16.14 17.97
C HIS A 418 4.26 14.73 18.13
N VAL A 419 5.45 14.61 18.72
CA VAL A 419 6.17 13.34 18.87
C VAL A 419 6.00 12.75 20.27
N SER A 420 6.02 13.57 21.32
CA SER A 420 5.96 13.06 22.71
C SER A 420 4.65 12.34 23.04
N ILE A 421 3.59 12.59 22.25
CA ILE A 421 2.32 11.86 22.33
C ILE A 421 2.49 10.34 22.19
N LEU A 422 3.54 9.87 21.49
CA LEU A 422 3.84 8.44 21.29
C LEU A 422 4.52 7.76 22.48
N SER A 423 5.04 8.53 23.43
CA SER A 423 5.72 8.01 24.63
C SER A 423 5.05 8.46 25.93
N SER A 424 3.86 9.04 25.84
CA SER A 424 3.16 9.62 26.99
C SER A 424 2.37 8.55 27.75
N PRO A 425 2.62 8.37 29.07
CA PRO A 425 1.82 7.46 29.89
C PRO A 425 0.34 7.83 29.93
N GLU A 426 0.01 9.13 29.89
CA GLU A 426 -1.38 9.58 29.96
C GLU A 426 -2.13 9.33 28.65
N VAL A 427 -1.47 9.54 27.50
CA VAL A 427 -2.03 9.18 26.20
C VAL A 427 -2.26 7.68 26.14
N PHE A 428 -1.27 6.89 26.55
CA PHE A 428 -1.40 5.43 26.51
C PHE A 428 -2.51 4.92 27.44
N ARG A 429 -2.67 5.50 28.64
CA ARG A 429 -3.77 5.16 29.55
C ARG A 429 -5.13 5.35 28.87
N GLN A 430 -5.32 6.48 28.18
CA GLN A 430 -6.54 6.72 27.42
C GLN A 430 -6.69 5.75 26.24
N TYR A 431 -5.61 5.49 25.51
CA TYR A 431 -5.58 4.56 24.39
C TYR A 431 -6.00 3.15 24.83
N ALA A 432 -5.42 2.63 25.92
CA ALA A 432 -5.77 1.33 26.48
C ALA A 432 -7.25 1.27 26.91
N ALA A 433 -7.81 2.35 27.46
CA ALA A 433 -9.22 2.44 27.79
C ALA A 433 -10.12 2.38 26.53
N VAL A 434 -9.69 2.99 25.43
CA VAL A 434 -10.39 2.89 24.14
C VAL A 434 -10.35 1.46 23.60
N LEU A 435 -9.19 0.79 23.64
CA LEU A 435 -9.07 -0.62 23.23
C LEU A 435 -10.02 -1.51 24.05
N ALA A 436 -10.01 -1.37 25.38
CA ALA A 436 -10.88 -2.13 26.27
C ALA A 436 -12.38 -1.87 26.01
N SER A 437 -12.76 -0.62 25.74
CA SER A 437 -14.14 -0.27 25.38
C SER A 437 -14.58 -0.88 24.06
N ALA A 438 -13.70 -0.88 23.05
CA ALA A 438 -13.96 -1.52 21.77
C ALA A 438 -14.18 -3.03 21.94
N ASP A 439 -13.37 -3.68 22.76
CA ASP A 439 -13.50 -5.11 23.06
C ASP A 439 -14.84 -5.45 23.71
N GLN A 440 -15.25 -4.69 24.73
CA GLN A 440 -16.52 -4.91 25.43
C GLN A 440 -17.71 -4.78 24.47
N LYS A 441 -17.74 -3.71 23.66
CA LYS A 441 -18.80 -3.49 22.68
C LYS A 441 -18.86 -4.64 21.66
N ASN A 442 -17.70 -5.08 21.17
CA ASN A 442 -17.62 -6.16 20.19
C ASN A 442 -17.96 -7.53 20.80
N ALA A 443 -17.66 -7.77 22.09
CA ALA A 443 -18.04 -9.00 22.78
C ALA A 443 -19.57 -9.11 22.93
N VAL A 444 -20.25 -8.00 23.25
CA VAL A 444 -21.72 -7.94 23.30
C VAL A 444 -22.32 -8.19 21.91
N ALA A 445 -21.77 -7.59 20.86
CA ALA A 445 -22.22 -7.82 19.48
C ALA A 445 -22.01 -9.27 18.99
N THR A 446 -20.98 -9.98 19.48
CA THR A 446 -20.78 -11.41 19.15
C THR A 446 -21.73 -12.36 19.87
N LEU A 447 -22.32 -11.96 21.01
CA LEU A 447 -23.20 -12.81 21.82
C LEU A 447 -24.67 -12.77 21.36
N THR A 448 -25.07 -11.76 20.60
CA THR A 448 -26.41 -11.64 20.03
C THR A 448 -26.30 -11.08 18.61
N ASP A 449 -26.81 -11.81 17.61
CA ASP A 449 -27.06 -11.38 16.21
C ASP A 449 -25.98 -11.61 15.14
N ASN A 450 -25.10 -12.60 15.29
CA ASN A 450 -24.25 -13.06 14.18
C ASN A 450 -24.35 -14.58 13.92
N GLY A 451 -24.04 -15.00 12.69
CA GLY A 451 -23.94 -16.40 12.27
C GLY A 451 -22.84 -16.61 11.23
N ASN A 452 -22.61 -17.86 10.84
CA ASN A 452 -21.51 -18.23 9.95
C ASN A 452 -22.06 -18.93 8.71
N VAL A 453 -21.25 -19.05 7.66
CA VAL A 453 -21.57 -19.84 6.46
C VAL A 453 -20.42 -20.81 6.17
N GLN A 454 -20.73 -22.04 5.77
CA GLN A 454 -19.72 -22.96 5.26
C GLN A 454 -19.70 -22.85 3.74
N VAL A 455 -18.55 -22.56 3.14
CA VAL A 455 -18.46 -22.32 1.69
C VAL A 455 -17.47 -23.31 1.08
N ALA A 456 -17.97 -24.16 0.19
CA ALA A 456 -17.18 -25.04 -0.64
C ALA A 456 -17.22 -24.56 -2.09
N PHE A 457 -16.07 -24.60 -2.76
CA PHE A 457 -15.97 -24.36 -4.20
C PHE A 457 -14.93 -25.24 -4.86
N THR A 458 -15.16 -25.63 -6.11
CA THR A 458 -14.22 -26.45 -6.90
C THR A 458 -13.87 -25.73 -8.20
N TYR A 459 -12.58 -25.60 -8.51
CA TYR A 459 -12.13 -25.11 -9.82
C TYR A 459 -12.15 -26.27 -10.83
N GLU A 460 -12.91 -26.13 -11.91
CA GLU A 460 -12.98 -27.14 -12.98
C GLU A 460 -11.83 -26.95 -14.00
N MET A 461 -10.59 -26.91 -13.52
CA MET A 461 -9.39 -26.66 -14.33
C MET A 461 -8.28 -27.66 -14.04
N GLN A 462 -7.25 -27.71 -14.89
CA GLN A 462 -6.05 -28.51 -14.61
C GLN A 462 -5.31 -27.95 -13.38
N ASP A 463 -4.88 -28.82 -12.47
CA ASP A 463 -4.22 -28.43 -11.21
C ASP A 463 -2.91 -27.63 -11.39
N LYS A 464 -2.31 -27.67 -12.58
CA LYS A 464 -1.03 -27.00 -12.89
C LYS A 464 -1.16 -25.50 -13.20
N LEU A 465 -2.38 -24.96 -13.28
CA LEU A 465 -2.60 -23.55 -13.53
C LEU A 465 -2.76 -22.78 -12.21
N PRO A 466 -2.21 -21.56 -12.09
CA PRO A 466 -2.49 -20.69 -10.95
C PRO A 466 -4.00 -20.47 -10.79
N LYS A 467 -4.49 -20.69 -9.57
CA LYS A 467 -5.90 -20.43 -9.22
C LYS A 467 -6.03 -18.96 -8.83
N THR A 468 -7.06 -18.28 -9.33
CA THR A 468 -7.36 -16.89 -8.92
C THR A 468 -8.06 -16.91 -7.57
N ASP A 469 -7.61 -16.10 -6.62
CA ASP A 469 -8.24 -16.00 -5.31
C ASP A 469 -9.69 -15.46 -5.43
N PRO A 470 -10.70 -16.14 -4.86
CA PRO A 470 -12.08 -15.68 -4.96
C PRO A 470 -12.41 -14.52 -4.00
N LEU A 471 -13.57 -13.91 -4.26
CA LEU A 471 -14.32 -13.08 -3.32
C LEU A 471 -15.62 -13.81 -2.95
N LEU A 472 -15.92 -13.91 -1.65
CA LEU A 472 -17.25 -14.27 -1.17
C LEU A 472 -18.10 -13.00 -1.09
N LEU A 473 -19.23 -13.01 -1.78
CA LEU A 473 -20.18 -11.90 -1.82
C LEU A 473 -21.49 -12.35 -1.14
N LEU A 474 -21.91 -11.63 -0.10
CA LEU A 474 -23.21 -11.83 0.55
C LEU A 474 -24.08 -10.59 0.34
N THR A 475 -25.08 -10.71 -0.53
CA THR A 475 -26.00 -9.62 -0.86
C THR A 475 -27.27 -9.73 -0.02
N PRO A 476 -27.57 -8.79 0.90
CA PRO A 476 -28.79 -8.84 1.71
C PRO A 476 -30.08 -8.84 0.87
N VAL A 477 -31.10 -9.58 1.31
CA VAL A 477 -32.43 -9.67 0.66
C VAL A 477 -33.53 -9.17 1.61
N GLY A 478 -34.59 -8.55 1.07
CA GLY A 478 -35.81 -8.17 1.81
C GLY A 478 -35.90 -6.70 2.26
N THR A 479 -36.96 -6.35 3.01
CA THR A 479 -37.30 -4.96 3.43
C THR A 479 -36.31 -4.34 4.43
N GLY A 480 -35.28 -5.09 4.86
CA GLY A 480 -34.10 -4.61 5.59
C GLY A 480 -32.86 -4.33 4.72
N ALA A 481 -33.01 -4.29 3.39
CA ALA A 481 -31.95 -4.09 2.37
C ALA A 481 -31.23 -2.72 2.40
N ALA A 482 -31.28 -1.99 3.51
CA ALA A 482 -30.39 -0.85 3.77
C ALA A 482 -28.96 -1.28 4.11
N ARG A 483 -28.71 -2.59 4.29
CA ARG A 483 -27.36 -3.12 4.55
C ARG A 483 -26.58 -3.25 3.25
N GLU A 484 -25.33 -2.77 3.26
CA GLU A 484 -24.40 -2.94 2.14
C GLU A 484 -24.06 -4.42 1.92
N GLN A 485 -23.71 -4.76 0.69
CA GLN A 485 -23.18 -6.08 0.33
C GLN A 485 -21.90 -6.35 1.13
N ILE A 486 -21.79 -7.54 1.73
CA ILE A 486 -20.56 -7.97 2.39
C ILE A 486 -19.65 -8.58 1.33
N ILE A 487 -18.42 -8.07 1.24
CA ILE A 487 -17.39 -8.55 0.35
C ILE A 487 -16.25 -9.07 1.22
N LEU A 488 -15.96 -10.36 1.12
CA LEU A 488 -14.87 -10.99 1.87
C LEU A 488 -13.86 -11.62 0.89
N PRO A 489 -12.61 -11.13 0.87
CA PRO A 489 -11.53 -11.81 0.17
C PRO A 489 -11.25 -13.19 0.78
N VAL A 490 -11.24 -14.23 -0.05
CA VAL A 490 -10.93 -15.62 0.35
C VAL A 490 -9.79 -16.16 -0.50
N SER A 491 -9.08 -17.18 -0.03
CA SER A 491 -8.04 -17.86 -0.81
C SER A 491 -8.61 -19.02 -1.62
N ALA A 492 -7.99 -19.34 -2.75
CA ALA A 492 -8.31 -20.55 -3.52
C ALA A 492 -8.20 -21.85 -2.68
N GLY A 493 -7.40 -21.84 -1.60
CA GLY A 493 -7.26 -22.96 -0.67
C GLY A 493 -8.34 -23.07 0.40
N ASP A 494 -9.25 -22.10 0.54
CA ASP A 494 -10.25 -22.07 1.62
C ASP A 494 -11.52 -22.87 1.33
N SER A 495 -11.56 -23.66 0.27
CA SER A 495 -12.75 -24.45 -0.05
C SER A 495 -13.12 -25.40 1.09
N GLY A 496 -14.38 -25.34 1.53
CA GLY A 496 -14.92 -26.12 2.64
C GLY A 496 -14.84 -25.42 4.00
N ARG A 497 -14.22 -24.24 4.05
CA ARG A 497 -14.05 -23.44 5.28
C ARG A 497 -15.35 -22.79 5.73
N GLU A 498 -15.40 -22.52 7.03
CA GLU A 498 -16.41 -21.68 7.66
C GLU A 498 -15.96 -20.22 7.68
N PHE A 499 -16.83 -19.32 7.24
CA PHE A 499 -16.63 -17.88 7.24
C PHE A 499 -17.68 -17.19 8.10
N GLY A 500 -17.24 -16.12 8.78
CA GLY A 500 -18.05 -15.34 9.70
C GLY A 500 -17.16 -14.77 10.81
N PRO A 501 -17.74 -14.15 11.84
CA PRO A 501 -19.17 -13.94 12.05
C PRO A 501 -19.75 -12.88 11.10
N PHE A 502 -20.93 -13.15 10.54
CA PHE A 502 -21.71 -12.22 9.72
C PHE A 502 -23.02 -11.84 10.41
N PRO A 503 -23.58 -10.65 10.15
CA PRO A 503 -24.89 -10.26 10.69
C PRO A 503 -25.98 -11.27 10.32
N VAL A 504 -26.90 -11.51 11.26
CA VAL A 504 -28.10 -12.34 10.99
C VAL A 504 -28.97 -11.68 9.93
N GLY A 505 -29.49 -12.50 9.01
CA GLY A 505 -30.35 -12.06 7.91
C GLY A 505 -30.46 -13.06 6.76
N GLU A 506 -31.22 -12.68 5.74
CA GLU A 506 -31.33 -13.41 4.47
C GLU A 506 -30.41 -12.78 3.43
N TYR A 507 -29.68 -13.63 2.72
CA TYR A 507 -28.67 -13.22 1.76
C TYR A 507 -28.76 -14.04 0.47
N GLU A 508 -28.40 -13.43 -0.66
CA GLU A 508 -27.91 -14.14 -1.83
C GLU A 508 -26.38 -14.24 -1.76
N ALA A 509 -25.87 -15.45 -1.61
CA ALA A 509 -24.45 -15.73 -1.55
C ALA A 509 -23.91 -16.13 -2.94
N THR A 510 -22.72 -15.66 -3.28
CA THR A 510 -21.97 -16.10 -4.47
C THR A 510 -20.47 -16.06 -4.21
N VAL A 511 -19.73 -16.88 -4.94
CA VAL A 511 -18.27 -16.85 -4.98
C VAL A 511 -17.85 -16.31 -6.34
N PHE A 512 -17.11 -15.22 -6.36
CA PHE A 512 -16.64 -14.59 -7.58
C PHE A 512 -15.14 -14.82 -7.74
N ALA A 513 -14.72 -15.45 -8.83
CA ALA A 513 -13.30 -15.64 -9.16
C ALA A 513 -13.07 -15.24 -10.61
N TYR A 514 -12.09 -14.38 -10.85
CA TYR A 514 -11.81 -13.92 -12.20
C TYR A 514 -11.28 -15.05 -13.09
N GLY A 515 -11.73 -15.07 -14.34
CA GLY A 515 -11.47 -16.16 -15.29
C GLY A 515 -12.42 -17.34 -15.12
N PHE A 516 -13.37 -17.27 -14.18
CA PHE A 516 -14.31 -18.35 -13.90
C PHE A 516 -15.75 -17.86 -13.89
N LYS A 517 -16.64 -18.76 -14.30
CA LYS A 517 -18.09 -18.61 -14.16
C LYS A 517 -18.52 -19.45 -12.97
N THR A 518 -19.29 -18.84 -12.08
CA THR A 518 -19.78 -19.50 -10.86
C THR A 518 -21.08 -20.23 -11.12
N VAL A 519 -21.16 -21.49 -10.71
CA VAL A 519 -22.32 -22.37 -10.87
C VAL A 519 -22.68 -23.05 -9.54
N PRO A 520 -23.89 -22.86 -9.00
CA PRO A 520 -24.90 -21.89 -9.43
C PRO A 520 -24.40 -20.45 -9.23
N ALA A 521 -24.94 -19.50 -10.00
CA ALA A 521 -24.49 -18.11 -9.93
C ALA A 521 -24.73 -17.47 -8.55
N LYS A 522 -25.77 -17.90 -7.84
CA LYS A 522 -26.13 -17.46 -6.49
C LYS A 522 -26.83 -18.59 -5.73
N ILE A 523 -26.69 -18.60 -4.41
CA ILE A 523 -27.40 -19.49 -3.49
C ILE A 523 -28.06 -18.64 -2.39
N PRO A 524 -29.38 -18.76 -2.17
CA PRO A 524 -30.03 -18.16 -1.01
C PRO A 524 -29.48 -18.75 0.29
N ALA A 525 -29.10 -17.90 1.24
CA ALA A 525 -28.53 -18.28 2.52
C ALA A 525 -29.23 -17.51 3.66
N VAL A 526 -29.66 -18.25 4.69
CA VAL A 526 -30.18 -17.66 5.93
C VAL A 526 -29.10 -17.76 7.00
N ILE A 527 -28.49 -16.62 7.33
CA ILE A 527 -27.49 -16.51 8.38
C ILE A 527 -28.22 -16.29 9.69
N ALA A 528 -28.06 -17.21 10.64
CA ALA A 528 -28.66 -17.15 11.96
C ALA A 528 -27.66 -17.60 13.03
N SER A 529 -27.84 -17.17 14.27
CA SER A 529 -26.99 -17.59 15.39
C SER A 529 -26.95 -19.11 15.52
N GLY A 530 -25.73 -19.66 15.65
CA GLY A 530 -25.47 -21.10 15.74
C GLY A 530 -25.74 -21.91 14.47
N LYS A 531 -26.23 -21.30 13.38
CA LYS A 531 -26.42 -21.97 12.08
C LYS A 531 -25.22 -21.76 11.16
N LYS A 532 -24.99 -22.74 10.29
CA LYS A 532 -23.91 -22.78 9.30
C LYS A 532 -24.45 -23.32 7.97
N PRO A 533 -25.26 -22.57 7.22
CA PRO A 533 -25.69 -23.02 5.90
C PRO A 533 -24.47 -23.38 5.05
N ALA A 534 -24.52 -24.55 4.42
CA ALA A 534 -23.50 -25.04 3.52
C ALA A 534 -23.82 -24.56 2.10
N LEU A 535 -22.86 -23.87 1.48
CA LEU A 535 -22.95 -23.28 0.15
C LEU A 535 -21.90 -23.97 -0.71
N THR A 536 -22.30 -24.53 -1.85
CA THR A 536 -21.38 -25.25 -2.74
C THR A 536 -21.44 -24.67 -4.14
N PHE A 537 -20.27 -24.31 -4.67
CA PHE A 537 -20.12 -23.71 -5.99
C PHE A 537 -19.12 -24.49 -6.87
N SER A 538 -19.34 -24.50 -8.17
CA SER A 538 -18.34 -24.84 -9.19
C SER A 538 -17.84 -23.56 -9.84
N LEU A 539 -16.54 -23.43 -9.98
CA LEU A 539 -15.86 -22.36 -10.72
C LEU A 539 -15.41 -22.93 -12.06
N VAL A 540 -16.23 -22.69 -13.08
CA VAL A 540 -16.02 -23.21 -14.44
C VAL A 540 -15.13 -22.24 -15.22
N PRO A 541 -14.00 -22.67 -15.81
CA PRO A 541 -13.14 -21.80 -16.61
C PRO A 541 -13.89 -21.10 -17.74
N GLN A 542 -13.68 -19.79 -17.88
CA GLN A 542 -14.12 -19.01 -19.03
C GLN A 542 -13.01 -18.08 -19.50
N GLY A 543 -12.91 -17.86 -20.82
CA GLY A 543 -11.99 -16.84 -21.34
C GLY A 543 -12.56 -15.46 -21.08
N VAL A 544 -11.72 -14.55 -20.61
CA VAL A 544 -12.13 -13.20 -20.21
C VAL A 544 -11.11 -12.18 -20.68
N LEU A 545 -11.61 -11.06 -21.20
CA LEU A 545 -10.82 -9.86 -21.43
C LEU A 545 -11.58 -8.65 -20.89
N SER A 546 -11.11 -8.08 -19.78
CA SER A 546 -11.69 -6.89 -19.17
C SER A 546 -10.65 -5.80 -19.03
N GLY A 547 -11.08 -4.55 -19.11
CA GLY A 547 -10.21 -3.40 -19.04
C GLY A 547 -11.00 -2.12 -18.81
N TYR A 548 -10.28 -1.03 -18.54
CA TYR A 548 -10.88 0.29 -18.51
C TYR A 548 -9.91 1.31 -19.09
N ILE A 549 -10.42 2.39 -19.63
CA ILE A 549 -9.61 3.51 -20.09
C ILE A 549 -9.25 4.33 -18.86
N GLY A 550 -7.96 4.40 -18.54
CA GLY A 550 -7.49 5.16 -17.39
C GLY A 550 -7.57 6.67 -17.64
N ALA A 551 -7.76 7.45 -16.58
CA ALA A 551 -7.71 8.92 -16.66
C ALA A 551 -6.36 9.39 -17.25
N ASP A 552 -6.39 10.54 -17.94
CA ASP A 552 -5.20 11.14 -18.54
C ASP A 552 -4.08 11.33 -17.52
N ILE A 553 -2.86 10.97 -17.91
CA ILE A 553 -1.67 11.11 -17.07
C ILE A 553 -1.07 12.48 -17.36
N LYS A 554 -1.05 13.37 -16.37
CA LYS A 554 -0.24 14.60 -16.41
C LYS A 554 1.06 14.36 -15.64
N ALA A 555 2.12 15.08 -16.01
CA ALA A 555 3.38 14.99 -15.27
C ALA A 555 3.17 15.38 -13.80
N GLY A 556 3.52 14.49 -12.87
CA GLY A 556 3.30 14.66 -11.43
C GLY A 556 1.94 14.14 -10.92
N ASP A 557 1.03 13.76 -11.82
CA ASP A 557 -0.23 13.09 -11.47
C ASP A 557 -0.04 11.57 -11.54
N ASN A 558 -0.64 10.84 -10.58
CA ASN A 558 -0.70 9.38 -10.54
C ASN A 558 0.69 8.66 -10.41
N PRO A 559 1.31 8.67 -9.23
CA PRO A 559 2.63 8.10 -8.99
C PRO A 559 2.73 6.57 -9.15
N ALA A 560 3.94 6.01 -9.12
CA ALA A 560 4.11 4.57 -9.00
C ALA A 560 3.33 4.03 -7.78
N GLY A 561 2.62 2.92 -7.97
CA GLY A 561 1.90 2.27 -6.88
C GLY A 561 0.53 2.85 -6.55
N SER A 562 0.05 3.89 -7.26
CA SER A 562 -1.31 4.42 -7.06
C SER A 562 -2.36 3.68 -7.90
N TYR A 563 -3.61 3.68 -7.43
CA TYR A 563 -4.74 3.24 -8.26
C TYR A 563 -5.08 4.31 -9.30
N ARG A 564 -4.95 3.98 -10.58
CA ARG A 564 -5.34 4.88 -11.67
C ARG A 564 -6.86 4.90 -11.78
N GLN A 565 -7.44 6.08 -11.61
CA GLN A 565 -8.89 6.23 -11.73
C GLN A 565 -9.35 5.99 -13.18
N PRO A 566 -10.55 5.43 -13.39
CA PRO A 566 -11.16 5.40 -14.71
C PRO A 566 -11.37 6.79 -15.29
N HIS A 567 -11.26 6.93 -16.62
CA HIS A 567 -11.44 8.19 -17.30
C HIS A 567 -12.92 8.63 -17.22
N GLN A 568 -13.19 9.76 -16.56
CA GLN A 568 -14.56 10.18 -16.22
C GLN A 568 -15.35 10.81 -17.38
N HIS A 569 -14.66 11.45 -18.33
CA HIS A 569 -15.29 12.25 -19.39
C HIS A 569 -14.96 11.78 -20.81
N ILE A 570 -14.46 10.55 -20.95
CA ILE A 570 -14.14 10.04 -22.27
C ILE A 570 -15.42 9.62 -22.98
N ARG A 571 -15.50 9.90 -24.28
CA ARG A 571 -16.55 9.38 -25.14
C ARG A 571 -15.99 8.31 -26.06
N ILE A 572 -16.12 7.07 -25.61
CA ILE A 572 -15.80 5.86 -26.38
C ILE A 572 -16.89 5.65 -27.42
N VAL A 573 -16.46 5.53 -28.68
CA VAL A 573 -17.29 5.27 -29.85
C VAL A 573 -17.56 3.78 -29.98
N SER A 574 -16.51 2.95 -29.86
CA SER A 574 -16.62 1.50 -29.95
C SER A 574 -15.50 0.79 -29.18
N ILE A 575 -15.81 -0.40 -28.66
CA ILE A 575 -14.83 -1.36 -28.15
C ILE A 575 -15.04 -2.66 -28.91
N THR A 576 -14.14 -2.96 -29.84
CA THR A 576 -14.23 -4.12 -30.72
C THR A 576 -13.20 -5.16 -30.33
N LEU A 577 -13.64 -6.40 -30.15
CA LEU A 577 -12.76 -7.56 -29.95
C LEU A 577 -12.84 -8.47 -31.17
N LYS A 578 -11.69 -8.71 -31.82
CA LYS A 578 -11.58 -9.57 -33.00
C LYS A 578 -10.79 -10.83 -32.67
N GLY A 579 -11.41 -12.00 -32.84
CA GLY A 579 -10.77 -13.31 -32.76
C GLY A 579 -10.81 -14.01 -34.12
N GLU A 580 -10.13 -15.16 -34.19
CA GLU A 580 -10.06 -15.97 -35.42
C GLU A 580 -11.45 -16.39 -35.95
N ASN A 581 -12.40 -16.64 -35.04
CA ASN A 581 -13.74 -17.16 -35.36
C ASN A 581 -14.89 -16.38 -34.70
N GLU A 582 -14.61 -15.26 -34.04
CA GLU A 582 -15.64 -14.43 -33.40
C GLU A 582 -15.23 -12.96 -33.38
N ASN A 583 -16.18 -12.07 -33.65
CA ASN A 583 -16.01 -10.63 -33.51
C ASN A 583 -17.13 -10.09 -32.63
N ARG A 584 -16.78 -9.34 -31.58
CA ARG A 584 -17.74 -8.77 -30.64
C ARG A 584 -17.52 -7.27 -30.54
N ILE A 585 -18.60 -6.50 -30.40
CA ILE A 585 -18.54 -5.04 -30.32
C ILE A 585 -19.39 -4.60 -29.14
N LEU A 586 -18.82 -3.73 -28.30
CA LEU A 586 -19.48 -3.07 -27.20
C LEU A 586 -19.53 -1.57 -27.43
N THR A 587 -20.65 -0.96 -27.04
CA THR A 587 -20.83 0.49 -26.98
C THR A 587 -21.10 0.86 -25.52
N PRO A 588 -20.21 1.63 -24.85
CA PRO A 588 -20.38 1.91 -23.44
C PRO A 588 -21.64 2.70 -23.10
N GLU A 589 -22.31 2.30 -22.02
CA GLU A 589 -23.41 3.05 -21.41
C GLU A 589 -22.86 4.10 -20.43
N TYR A 590 -23.39 5.33 -20.44
CA TYR A 590 -22.90 6.43 -19.58
C TYR A 590 -23.88 6.82 -18.46
N GLY A 591 -25.08 6.24 -18.44
CA GLY A 591 -26.12 6.53 -17.47
C GLY A 591 -26.49 5.31 -16.63
N GLY A 592 -27.11 5.53 -15.47
CA GLY A 592 -27.54 4.44 -14.58
C GLY A 592 -26.44 3.96 -13.62
N LYS A 593 -26.66 2.81 -12.99
CA LYS A 593 -25.71 2.16 -12.08
C LYS A 593 -24.89 1.12 -12.86
N ASP A 594 -23.61 1.00 -12.52
CA ASP A 594 -22.75 -0.09 -13.02
C ASP A 594 -23.33 -1.45 -12.60
N ARG A 595 -23.49 -2.36 -13.56
CA ARG A 595 -23.97 -3.75 -13.37
C ARG A 595 -22.96 -4.78 -13.86
N GLY A 596 -21.69 -4.41 -13.94
CA GLY A 596 -20.64 -5.23 -14.52
C GLY A 596 -20.44 -6.55 -13.78
N ALA A 597 -20.55 -6.56 -12.45
CA ALA A 597 -20.44 -7.79 -11.67
C ALA A 597 -21.59 -8.77 -11.98
N GLU A 598 -22.83 -8.28 -12.07
CA GLU A 598 -23.99 -9.11 -12.43
C GLU A 598 -23.89 -9.66 -13.85
N ALA A 599 -23.48 -8.83 -14.81
CA ALA A 599 -23.28 -9.25 -16.19
C ALA A 599 -22.16 -10.30 -16.30
N TYR A 600 -21.04 -10.09 -15.60
CA TYR A 600 -19.93 -11.03 -15.55
C TYR A 600 -20.37 -12.41 -15.05
N MET A 601 -21.09 -12.46 -13.91
CA MET A 601 -21.60 -13.71 -13.35
C MET A 601 -22.65 -14.38 -14.25
N ALA A 602 -23.43 -13.59 -14.99
CA ALA A 602 -24.35 -14.09 -16.00
C ALA A 602 -23.64 -14.63 -17.26
N GLY A 603 -22.33 -14.39 -17.40
CA GLY A 603 -21.57 -14.72 -18.61
C GLY A 603 -21.96 -13.83 -19.79
N GLN A 604 -22.25 -12.55 -19.52
CA GLN A 604 -22.63 -11.55 -20.51
C GLN A 604 -21.53 -10.50 -20.64
N ASP A 605 -21.20 -10.14 -21.89
CA ASP A 605 -20.30 -9.03 -22.18
C ASP A 605 -20.93 -7.72 -21.68
N TYR A 606 -20.10 -6.80 -21.20
CA TYR A 606 -20.59 -5.57 -20.56
C TYR A 606 -19.65 -4.40 -20.78
N SER A 607 -20.21 -3.19 -20.93
CA SER A 607 -19.42 -1.95 -20.91
C SER A 607 -20.19 -0.80 -20.26
N TYR A 608 -19.52 -0.09 -19.36
CA TYR A 608 -20.07 1.04 -18.62
C TYR A 608 -19.00 2.12 -18.47
N GLN A 609 -19.34 3.34 -18.89
CA GLN A 609 -18.45 4.49 -18.94
C GLN A 609 -17.14 4.17 -19.67
N SER A 610 -16.02 4.12 -18.93
CA SER A 610 -14.70 3.82 -19.46
C SER A 610 -14.29 2.35 -19.26
N SER A 611 -15.15 1.50 -18.72
CA SER A 611 -14.85 0.10 -18.40
C SER A 611 -15.56 -0.87 -19.36
N PHE A 612 -14.96 -2.04 -19.58
CA PHE A 612 -15.54 -3.12 -20.38
C PHE A 612 -15.10 -4.50 -19.90
N SER A 613 -15.86 -5.52 -20.28
CA SER A 613 -15.56 -6.91 -20.06
C SER A 613 -16.17 -7.78 -21.17
N PHE A 614 -15.34 -8.59 -21.81
CA PHE A 614 -15.75 -9.70 -22.66
C PHE A 614 -15.56 -11.00 -21.87
N VAL A 615 -16.56 -11.88 -21.89
CA VAL A 615 -16.57 -13.13 -21.12
C VAL A 615 -17.02 -14.30 -21.98
N GLY A 616 -16.76 -15.53 -21.53
CA GLY A 616 -17.05 -16.73 -22.32
C GLY A 616 -16.26 -16.81 -23.63
N LEU A 617 -15.08 -16.21 -23.70
CA LEU A 617 -14.19 -16.29 -24.86
C LEU A 617 -13.55 -17.68 -24.94
N LYS A 618 -13.29 -18.15 -26.16
CA LYS A 618 -12.52 -19.38 -26.39
C LYS A 618 -11.03 -19.12 -26.20
N SER A 619 -10.25 -20.20 -26.07
CA SER A 619 -8.79 -20.07 -26.09
C SER A 619 -8.34 -19.60 -27.47
N GLY A 620 -7.48 -18.58 -27.53
CA GLY A 620 -7.00 -18.04 -28.80
C GLY A 620 -6.40 -16.64 -28.69
N ARG A 621 -5.90 -16.13 -29.82
CA ARG A 621 -5.42 -14.75 -29.92
C ARG A 621 -6.56 -13.84 -30.34
N TYR A 622 -6.69 -12.70 -29.66
CA TYR A 622 -7.69 -11.69 -29.92
C TYR A 622 -7.04 -10.31 -30.06
N GLU A 623 -7.49 -9.50 -31.00
CA GLU A 623 -7.14 -8.09 -31.13
C GLU A 623 -8.24 -7.23 -30.52
N LEU A 624 -7.90 -6.44 -29.50
CA LEU A 624 -8.77 -5.40 -28.94
C LEU A 624 -8.52 -4.08 -29.69
N LEU A 625 -9.59 -3.47 -30.17
CA LEU A 625 -9.62 -2.14 -30.76
C LEU A 625 -10.53 -1.24 -29.93
N VAL A 626 -10.01 -0.11 -29.45
CA VAL A 626 -10.79 0.92 -28.74
C VAL A 626 -10.74 2.21 -29.54
N GLU A 627 -11.92 2.74 -29.87
CA GLU A 627 -12.10 4.01 -30.58
C GLU A 627 -12.80 5.00 -29.66
N ALA A 628 -12.23 6.20 -29.51
CA ALA A 628 -12.80 7.25 -28.67
C ALA A 628 -12.61 8.63 -29.30
N GLU A 629 -13.58 9.53 -29.07
CA GLU A 629 -13.52 10.90 -29.58
C GLU A 629 -12.30 11.64 -29.02
N GLY A 630 -11.49 12.23 -29.91
CA GLY A 630 -10.30 12.98 -29.53
C GLY A 630 -9.03 12.14 -29.30
N TYR A 631 -9.08 10.83 -29.54
CA TYR A 631 -7.94 9.91 -29.35
C TYR A 631 -7.61 9.13 -30.63
N GLN A 632 -6.35 8.71 -30.75
CA GLN A 632 -5.94 7.71 -31.75
C GLN A 632 -6.57 6.35 -31.39
N PRO A 633 -6.96 5.52 -32.39
CA PRO A 633 -7.45 4.17 -32.13
C PRO A 633 -6.39 3.33 -31.42
N TYR A 634 -6.76 2.74 -30.29
CA TYR A 634 -5.89 1.83 -29.55
C TYR A 634 -6.06 0.41 -30.09
N ARG A 635 -4.94 -0.29 -30.29
CA ARG A 635 -4.91 -1.69 -30.75
C ARG A 635 -3.95 -2.49 -29.91
N GLN A 636 -4.39 -3.64 -29.39
CA GLN A 636 -3.53 -4.57 -28.66
C GLN A 636 -3.98 -6.01 -28.86
N SER A 637 -3.02 -6.91 -29.06
CA SER A 637 -3.28 -8.34 -29.12
C SER A 637 -3.15 -8.99 -27.74
N TYR A 638 -4.10 -9.86 -27.41
CA TYR A 638 -4.15 -10.64 -26.17
C TYR A 638 -4.22 -12.13 -26.51
N LEU A 639 -3.54 -12.96 -25.70
CA LEU A 639 -3.75 -14.39 -25.69
C LEU A 639 -4.73 -14.71 -24.57
N ILE A 640 -5.90 -15.25 -24.92
CA ILE A 640 -6.93 -15.64 -23.97
C ILE A 640 -6.85 -17.14 -23.75
N VAL A 641 -6.84 -17.54 -22.48
CA VAL A 641 -6.87 -18.93 -22.02
C VAL A 641 -7.96 -19.03 -20.95
N PRO A 642 -9.03 -19.82 -21.15
CA PRO A 642 -10.07 -19.97 -20.14
C PRO A 642 -9.53 -20.40 -18.77
N GLY A 643 -10.01 -19.77 -17.71
CA GLY A 643 -9.50 -20.00 -16.34
C GLY A 643 -8.21 -19.27 -16.02
N GLN A 644 -7.62 -18.56 -16.99
CA GLN A 644 -6.59 -17.55 -16.74
C GLN A 644 -7.22 -16.17 -16.89
N TYR A 645 -6.77 -15.23 -16.08
CA TYR A 645 -7.22 -13.86 -16.14
C TYR A 645 -6.06 -12.90 -15.93
N ASP A 646 -5.92 -11.96 -16.85
CA ASP A 646 -5.14 -10.75 -16.65
C ASP A 646 -6.10 -9.67 -16.11
N TYR A 647 -5.81 -9.12 -14.93
CA TYR A 647 -6.67 -8.09 -14.32
C TYR A 647 -6.79 -6.82 -15.15
N LEU A 648 -7.83 -6.03 -14.85
CA LEU A 648 -8.13 -4.72 -15.43
C LEU A 648 -6.89 -3.82 -15.52
N LYS A 649 -6.21 -3.86 -16.66
CA LYS A 649 -5.12 -2.94 -17.01
C LYS A 649 -5.76 -1.62 -17.43
N PRO A 650 -5.34 -0.47 -16.87
CA PRO A 650 -5.72 0.81 -17.44
C PRO A 650 -5.17 0.90 -18.86
N ILE A 651 -6.04 1.11 -19.83
CA ILE A 651 -5.67 1.35 -21.22
C ILE A 651 -5.29 2.81 -21.36
N ASP A 652 -4.07 3.03 -21.86
CA ASP A 652 -3.58 4.34 -22.28
C ASP A 652 -4.02 4.65 -23.70
N LEU A 653 -4.87 5.66 -23.84
CA LEU A 653 -5.18 6.22 -25.15
C LEU A 653 -4.25 7.40 -25.43
N THR A 654 -3.83 7.51 -26.69
CA THR A 654 -3.01 8.63 -27.15
C THR A 654 -3.92 9.72 -27.70
N PRO A 655 -3.97 10.94 -27.10
CA PRO A 655 -4.77 12.03 -27.64
C PRO A 655 -4.35 12.37 -29.07
N LEU A 656 -5.31 12.73 -29.92
CA LEU A 656 -4.99 13.33 -31.22
C LEU A 656 -4.27 14.65 -30.96
N LYS A 657 -3.09 14.83 -31.58
CA LYS A 657 -2.38 16.11 -31.53
C LYS A 657 -3.34 17.18 -32.07
N LYS A 658 -3.63 18.18 -31.23
CA LYS A 658 -4.40 19.37 -31.65
C LYS A 658 -3.59 20.20 -32.63
#